data_AF-A0A251SE20-F1
#
_entry.id   AF-A0A251SE20-F1
#
_cell.length_a   1.000
_cell.length_b   1.000
_cell.length_c   1.000
_cell.angle_alpha   90.00
_cell.angle_beta   90.00
_cell.angle_gamma   90.00
#
_symmetry.space_group_name_H-M   'P 1'
#
loop_
_entity.id
_entity.type
_entity.pdbx_description
1 polymer ?
#
loop_
_entity_poly.entity_id
_entity_poly.type
_entity_poly.pdbx_seq_one_letter_code
_entity_poly.pdbx_strand_id
1 'polypeptide(L)'
;MLMTTTDTCTDPIVFLHGDLEVTIAEAQCLPNMDILTQRVRRCLNAFDPSKPPERIMRKATPRRRKFVTCNPYATVCLAGATVARTRVIPNSQDPVWDEHFVAPVAHPVSQVEIQVKDNDVFGAELVGVASISAARIISGEVIDDWFSIIGPFGKPPKPNCAIRLQIQFTSCDDMNGKFIENEESFCLRDSYFPVRSGGNVTLYQDAHVVNGELPEIELDGGDEGKDGECSFYKQRGCWEDMCHAILEAHHLVYVTGWSVYDKIKLVREPNRPLPKGGDLTLGELLKYKSEEGVRVLLLVWDDKTSHHKFFIKTDGVMQTHDEDTRRFFKHSSVHCVLCPRYASTKLSIIKQQVVGTLYTHHQKCVIVDTESQGKYRKISAFIGGLDLCDGRYDTPEHRLFRDLDTVFESDFHNPTFSSGTSAPRQPWHDLHCKIDGPAAYDVLTNFEQRWRKATRWSELGRRFKRMYHWHEDALLKIERISLMLNPLSHVPDDDRSRWVTNEDDPENWHVQIFRSIDSGSLRGFPKDVREVESQNLVCAKYLVVDRSIQKAYIQAIRSAENFIYIENQYFLGSSYAWPSYKNTGADHLIPMEIALKIASKIRENERFSVYIVIPMWPEGYPNSAPVQEILFWQGQTMQMMYDIIAKELKASELTHSHPQDYLNFYCLGNREPCNEEDESTSGSRSSRGGSVSSSYKHGRFMIYVHAKGMIVDDEYVILGSANINQRSMAGSRDTEIAMGAYQPYHTWAQKKHQPRGQVYGYRMSLWAEHTGTIEDYFKEPESLTCVQNINNLAETNWRNFTSDEFTLLQGHLLKYPIKVDEDGKVSALPDHEYFPDVGGKVLGSLSNLPSALTT
;
A
#
# COMPACT_ATOMS: atom_id res chain seq x y z
N MET A 1 9.58 43.00 47.67
CA MET A 1 10.54 42.20 46.88
C MET A 1 10.32 40.75 47.25
N LEU A 2 9.53 40.04 46.43
CA LEU A 2 9.34 38.58 46.38
C LEU A 2 8.18 38.38 45.40
N MET A 3 8.53 38.34 44.11
CA MET A 3 7.65 37.85 43.05
C MET A 3 7.62 36.33 43.18
N THR A 4 6.47 35.79 43.54
CA THR A 4 6.14 34.37 43.36
C THR A 4 4.92 34.30 42.45
N THR A 5 5.17 34.34 41.15
CA THR A 5 4.22 33.87 40.14
C THR A 5 4.73 32.52 39.66
N THR A 6 4.19 31.45 40.24
CA THR A 6 4.19 30.15 39.59
C THR A 6 3.13 30.20 38.50
N ASP A 7 3.45 30.82 37.37
CA ASP A 7 2.69 30.62 36.14
C ASP A 7 2.96 29.19 35.69
N THR A 8 1.97 28.32 35.81
CA THR A 8 1.92 27.07 35.06
C THR A 8 1.70 27.44 33.60
N CYS A 9 2.76 27.83 32.92
CA CYS A 9 2.78 28.06 31.48
C CYS A 9 2.56 26.69 30.81
N THR A 10 1.34 26.42 30.36
CA THR A 10 1.08 25.30 29.45
C THR A 10 1.83 25.59 28.16
N ASP A 11 2.79 24.73 27.79
CA ASP A 11 3.52 24.86 26.53
C ASP A 11 2.52 25.06 25.37
N PRO A 12 2.74 26.05 24.48
CA PRO A 12 1.84 26.30 23.37
C PRO A 12 1.83 25.10 22.42
N ILE A 13 0.66 24.80 21.86
CA ILE A 13 0.54 23.80 20.80
C ILE A 13 1.14 24.40 19.53
N VAL A 14 2.14 23.73 18.97
CA VAL A 14 2.71 24.06 17.66
C VAL A 14 2.49 22.90 16.70
N PHE A 15 2.53 23.19 15.41
CA PHE A 15 2.37 22.19 14.37
C PHE A 15 3.75 21.76 13.86
N LEU A 16 4.17 20.53 14.16
CA LEU A 16 5.41 19.96 13.63
C LEU A 16 5.10 19.27 12.31
N HIS A 17 5.32 19.98 11.20
CA HIS A 17 5.21 19.48 9.82
C HIS A 17 6.58 19.50 9.14
N GLY A 18 7.17 18.33 8.93
CA GLY A 18 8.54 18.21 8.47
C GLY A 18 9.14 16.85 8.80
N ASP A 19 10.45 16.82 8.97
CA ASP A 19 11.21 15.64 9.39
C ASP A 19 11.80 15.86 10.77
N LEU A 20 11.58 14.88 11.65
CA LEU A 20 12.12 14.84 13.00
C LEU A 20 13.25 13.82 13.05
N GLU A 21 14.47 14.32 13.16
CA GLU A 21 15.67 13.53 13.39
C GLU A 21 15.83 13.29 14.89
N VAL A 22 15.85 12.02 15.31
CA VAL A 22 15.96 11.63 16.72
C VAL A 22 17.01 10.54 16.86
N THR A 23 18.06 10.82 17.63
CA THR A 23 19.00 9.80 18.12
C THR A 23 18.66 9.48 19.57
N ILE A 24 18.28 8.24 19.83
CA ILE A 24 18.08 7.74 21.18
C ILE A 24 19.36 7.03 21.61
N ALA A 25 20.19 7.73 22.39
CA ALA A 25 21.51 7.23 22.78
C ALA A 25 21.42 6.17 23.87
N GLU A 26 21.05 6.57 25.09
CA GLU A 26 21.05 5.70 26.27
C GLU A 26 20.07 6.18 27.34
N ALA A 27 19.67 5.28 28.24
CA ALA A 27 18.99 5.64 29.48
C ALA A 27 19.77 5.09 30.68
N GLN A 28 19.58 5.73 31.83
CA GLN A 28 20.25 5.35 33.07
C GLN A 28 19.26 5.19 34.22
N CYS A 29 19.62 4.35 35.19
CA CYS A 29 18.91 4.18 36.45
C CYS A 29 17.45 3.73 36.29
N LEU A 30 17.11 2.91 35.29
CA LEU A 30 15.75 2.39 35.12
C LEU A 30 15.34 1.45 36.28
N PRO A 31 14.06 1.43 36.69
CA PRO A 31 13.55 0.49 37.70
C PRO A 31 13.57 -0.96 37.19
N ASN A 32 13.63 -1.92 38.12
CA ASN A 32 13.48 -3.33 37.77
C ASN A 32 12.01 -3.72 37.84
N MET A 33 11.32 -3.75 36.69
CA MET A 33 9.88 -4.05 36.61
C MET A 33 9.58 -5.55 36.76
N ASP A 34 10.49 -6.42 36.34
CA ASP A 34 10.37 -7.89 36.39
C ASP A 34 10.19 -8.50 37.81
N ILE A 35 10.46 -7.74 38.87
CA ILE A 35 10.30 -8.20 40.27
C ILE A 35 8.82 -8.44 40.60
N LEU A 36 7.91 -7.64 40.04
CA LEU A 36 6.47 -7.76 40.28
C LEU A 36 5.89 -8.96 39.51
N THR A 37 6.27 -9.12 38.25
CA THR A 37 5.93 -10.26 37.38
C THR A 37 6.39 -11.59 37.99
N GLN A 38 7.57 -11.63 38.63
CA GLN A 38 8.04 -12.80 39.37
C GLN A 38 7.22 -13.12 40.62
N ARG A 39 6.69 -12.13 41.35
CA ARG A 39 5.81 -12.37 42.51
C ARG A 39 4.50 -13.00 42.09
N VAL A 40 3.88 -12.52 41.01
CA VAL A 40 2.66 -13.11 40.43
C VAL A 40 2.91 -14.54 39.92
N ARG A 41 4.03 -14.78 39.23
CA ARG A 41 4.45 -16.14 38.81
C ARG A 41 4.61 -17.12 39.98
N ARG A 42 5.12 -16.65 41.13
CA ARG A 42 5.25 -17.46 42.35
C ARG A 42 3.90 -17.75 43.01
N CYS A 43 2.96 -16.81 42.96
CA CYS A 43 1.60 -17.02 43.47
C CYS A 43 0.80 -18.00 42.60
N LEU A 44 0.92 -17.93 41.26
CA LEU A 44 0.22 -18.85 40.35
C LEU A 44 0.77 -20.28 40.41
N ASN A 45 2.09 -20.44 40.57
CA ASN A 45 2.70 -21.76 40.78
C ASN A 45 2.41 -22.37 42.17
N ALA A 46 1.83 -21.61 43.11
CA ALA A 46 1.44 -22.11 44.42
C ALA A 46 0.05 -22.79 44.42
N PHE A 47 -0.69 -22.72 43.29
CA PHE A 47 -2.03 -23.31 43.12
C PHE A 47 -2.06 -24.53 42.17
N ASP A 48 -0.92 -25.15 41.87
CA ASP A 48 -0.85 -26.39 41.08
C ASP A 48 -0.92 -27.61 42.03
N PRO A 49 -2.04 -28.39 42.07
CA PRO A 49 -2.19 -29.54 42.98
C PRO A 49 -1.37 -30.76 42.55
N SER A 50 -0.60 -30.70 41.45
CA SER A 50 -0.08 -31.89 40.77
C SER A 50 1.41 -32.20 40.98
N LYS A 51 2.08 -31.64 42.00
CA LYS A 51 3.48 -31.98 42.31
C LYS A 51 3.70 -32.53 43.72
N PRO A 52 4.28 -33.74 43.89
CA PRO A 52 4.60 -34.28 45.20
C PRO A 52 5.84 -33.57 45.80
N PRO A 53 6.02 -33.62 47.14
CA PRO A 53 7.12 -32.92 47.81
C PRO A 53 8.44 -33.66 47.57
N GLU A 54 9.29 -33.14 46.69
CA GLU A 54 10.64 -33.66 46.53
C GLU A 54 11.55 -33.29 47.70
N ARG A 55 12.20 -34.33 48.21
CA ARG A 55 13.09 -34.36 49.37
C ARG A 55 14.35 -33.54 49.08
N ILE A 56 14.64 -32.56 49.94
CA ILE A 56 15.81 -31.70 49.88
C ILE A 56 17.09 -32.54 50.08
N MET A 57 17.83 -32.80 48.99
CA MET A 57 19.26 -33.14 49.07
C MET A 57 20.11 -31.97 48.59
N ARG A 58 20.84 -31.37 49.54
CA ARG A 58 21.86 -30.35 49.33
C ARG A 58 23.02 -30.92 48.49
N LYS A 59 23.13 -30.50 47.23
CA LYS A 59 24.42 -30.35 46.54
C LYS A 59 24.45 -28.98 45.88
N ALA A 60 25.12 -28.05 46.55
CA ALA A 60 25.36 -26.71 46.05
C ALA A 60 26.48 -26.75 44.99
N THR A 61 26.13 -26.53 43.73
CA THR A 61 27.02 -25.90 42.75
C THR A 61 26.52 -24.46 42.55
N PRO A 62 27.40 -23.44 42.52
CA PRO A 62 26.97 -22.07 42.41
C PRO A 62 26.55 -21.81 40.96
N ARG A 63 25.28 -22.09 40.62
CA ARG A 63 24.66 -21.50 39.44
C ARG A 63 24.63 -19.99 39.67
N ARG A 64 25.42 -19.23 38.91
CA ARG A 64 25.28 -17.76 38.78
C ARG A 64 23.79 -17.46 38.66
N ARG A 65 23.20 -16.80 39.67
CA ARG A 65 21.85 -16.25 39.58
C ARG A 65 21.87 -15.30 38.38
N LYS A 66 21.27 -15.68 37.25
CA LYS A 66 20.93 -14.70 36.21
C LYS A 66 19.89 -13.79 36.85
N PHE A 67 20.31 -12.60 37.25
CA PHE A 67 19.39 -11.54 37.65
C PHE A 67 18.57 -11.21 36.39
N VAL A 68 17.29 -11.57 36.41
CA VAL A 68 16.35 -11.14 35.37
C VAL A 68 15.96 -9.71 35.72
N THR A 69 16.18 -8.79 34.80
CA THR A 69 15.87 -7.37 34.95
C THR A 69 15.12 -6.87 33.71
N CYS A 70 14.65 -5.62 33.76
CA CYS A 70 13.98 -4.91 32.69
C CYS A 70 14.56 -5.18 31.29
N ASN A 71 13.69 -5.35 30.30
CA ASN A 71 13.96 -5.41 28.87
C ASN A 71 13.49 -4.11 28.19
N PRO A 72 14.20 -2.98 28.41
CA PRO A 72 13.72 -1.67 28.01
C PRO A 72 13.77 -1.44 26.49
N TYR A 73 12.82 -0.65 26.01
CA TYR A 73 12.81 0.01 24.72
C TYR A 73 12.14 1.38 24.83
N ALA A 74 12.42 2.28 23.90
CA ALA A 74 11.85 3.62 23.86
C ALA A 74 10.95 3.79 22.64
N THR A 75 9.92 4.64 22.75
CA THR A 75 9.08 5.09 21.65
C THR A 75 8.98 6.60 21.63
N VAL A 76 9.13 7.20 20.45
CA VAL A 76 8.85 8.62 20.20
C VAL A 76 7.37 8.75 19.85
N CYS A 77 6.64 9.55 20.60
CA CYS A 77 5.20 9.73 20.48
C CYS A 77 4.83 11.20 20.27
N LEU A 78 3.98 11.47 19.28
CA LEU A 78 3.42 12.79 18.98
C LEU A 78 1.90 12.65 18.85
N ALA A 79 1.14 13.45 19.61
CA ALA A 79 -0.33 13.40 19.61
C ALA A 79 -0.92 11.98 19.80
N GLY A 80 -0.22 11.11 20.55
CA GLY A 80 -0.60 9.71 20.77
C GLY A 80 -0.11 8.72 19.68
N ALA A 81 0.29 9.20 18.50
CA ALA A 81 0.87 8.39 17.44
C ALA A 81 2.33 8.01 17.76
N THR A 82 2.73 6.77 17.46
CA THR A 82 4.14 6.35 17.59
C THR A 82 4.88 6.53 16.26
N VAL A 83 5.80 7.48 16.20
CA VAL A 83 6.55 7.79 14.96
C VAL A 83 7.87 7.03 14.85
N ALA A 84 8.51 6.72 15.98
CA ALA A 84 9.74 5.94 16.04
C ALA A 84 9.77 5.02 17.26
N ARG A 85 10.56 3.95 17.18
CA ARG A 85 10.64 2.92 18.23
C ARG A 85 11.97 2.21 18.17
N THR A 86 12.66 2.10 19.30
CA THR A 86 13.95 1.39 19.38
C THR A 86 13.82 -0.13 19.46
N ARG A 87 14.96 -0.82 19.35
CA ARG A 87 15.06 -2.24 19.70
C ARG A 87 14.89 -2.47 21.20
N VAL A 88 14.57 -3.71 21.56
CA VAL A 88 14.54 -4.15 22.96
C VAL A 88 15.95 -4.54 23.40
N ILE A 89 16.47 -3.90 24.45
CA ILE A 89 17.74 -4.30 25.08
C ILE A 89 17.42 -5.28 26.22
N PRO A 90 17.93 -6.52 26.19
CA PRO A 90 17.58 -7.50 27.20
C PRO A 90 18.32 -7.28 28.52
N ASN A 91 17.61 -7.39 29.64
CA ASN A 91 18.15 -7.35 31.01
C ASN A 91 19.12 -6.18 31.28
N SER A 92 18.67 -4.94 31.05
CA SER A 92 19.45 -3.75 31.37
C SER A 92 18.64 -2.70 32.13
N GLN A 93 19.25 -2.10 33.15
CA GLN A 93 18.73 -0.88 33.81
C GLN A 93 19.39 0.39 33.24
N ASP A 94 20.46 0.24 32.48
CA ASP A 94 21.21 1.30 31.83
C ASP A 94 21.38 0.93 30.34
N PRO A 95 20.28 0.90 29.56
CA PRO A 95 20.33 0.48 28.17
C PRO A 95 21.02 1.52 27.28
N VAL A 96 21.88 1.04 26.37
CA VAL A 96 22.45 1.81 25.28
C VAL A 96 21.82 1.34 23.97
N TRP A 97 21.05 2.21 23.33
CA TRP A 97 20.41 1.94 22.04
C TRP A 97 21.31 2.43 20.91
N ASP A 98 21.74 3.70 20.95
CA ASP A 98 22.50 4.34 19.87
C ASP A 98 21.81 4.13 18.52
N GLU A 99 20.50 4.48 18.47
CA GLU A 99 19.65 4.33 17.28
C GLU A 99 19.21 5.69 16.76
N HIS A 100 19.37 5.90 15.46
CA HIS A 100 19.00 7.11 14.75
C HIS A 100 17.73 6.91 13.91
N PHE A 101 16.81 7.87 13.98
CA PHE A 101 15.56 7.85 13.23
C PHE A 101 15.35 9.18 12.52
N VAL A 102 15.04 9.11 11.23
CA VAL A 102 14.44 10.23 10.48
C VAL A 102 12.96 9.90 10.30
N ALA A 103 12.10 10.58 11.06
CA ALA A 103 10.67 10.33 11.07
C ALA A 103 9.92 11.52 10.45
N PRO A 104 9.18 11.34 9.35
CA PRO A 104 8.27 12.39 8.90
C PRO A 104 7.19 12.59 9.95
N VAL A 105 6.85 13.85 10.21
CA VAL A 105 5.86 14.28 11.19
C VAL A 105 4.93 15.33 10.60
N ALA A 106 3.66 15.26 10.98
CA ALA A 106 2.63 16.24 10.63
C ALA A 106 1.61 16.36 11.79
N HIS A 107 2.09 16.77 12.98
CA HIS A 107 1.33 16.65 14.22
C HIS A 107 1.19 17.99 14.97
N PRO A 108 -0.02 18.36 15.43
CA PRO A 108 -0.20 19.43 16.40
C PRO A 108 0.13 18.91 17.81
N VAL A 109 1.20 19.41 18.41
CA VAL A 109 1.68 18.98 19.74
C VAL A 109 2.21 20.13 20.57
N SER A 110 2.05 20.07 21.89
CA SER A 110 2.78 20.94 22.83
C SER A 110 4.13 20.35 23.24
N GLN A 111 4.26 19.02 23.16
CA GLN A 111 5.46 18.28 23.57
C GLN A 111 5.64 17.02 22.73
N VAL A 112 6.91 16.66 22.50
CA VAL A 112 7.30 15.34 22.00
C VAL A 112 7.58 14.44 23.19
N GLU A 113 6.90 13.30 23.24
CA GLU A 113 6.99 12.36 24.36
C GLU A 113 7.86 11.15 24.03
N ILE A 114 8.88 10.90 24.84
CA ILE A 114 9.70 9.69 24.77
C ILE A 114 9.26 8.75 25.88
N GLN A 115 8.51 7.72 25.49
CA GLN A 115 7.98 6.73 26.42
C GLN A 115 8.95 5.54 26.52
N VAL A 116 9.53 5.34 27.70
CA VAL A 116 10.38 4.17 28.00
C VAL A 116 9.49 3.06 28.56
N LYS A 117 9.59 1.88 27.98
CA LYS A 117 8.73 0.73 28.27
C LYS A 117 9.55 -0.52 28.51
N ASP A 118 9.10 -1.38 29.40
CA ASP A 118 9.62 -2.73 29.59
C ASP A 118 8.86 -3.71 28.71
N ASN A 119 9.56 -4.56 27.97
CA ASN A 119 8.94 -5.55 27.09
C ASN A 119 8.83 -6.93 27.77
N ASP A 120 7.78 -7.12 28.56
CA ASP A 120 7.47 -8.36 29.26
C ASP A 120 6.71 -9.38 28.39
N VAL A 121 6.73 -10.64 28.85
CA VAL A 121 6.06 -11.78 28.18
C VAL A 121 4.54 -11.56 28.05
N PHE A 122 3.93 -10.81 28.98
CA PHE A 122 2.48 -10.57 29.05
C PHE A 122 2.02 -9.23 28.48
N GLY A 123 2.94 -8.40 27.97
CA GLY A 123 2.62 -7.05 27.48
C GLY A 123 3.74 -6.08 27.82
N ALA A 124 3.77 -4.93 27.15
CA ALA A 124 4.74 -3.90 27.49
C ALA A 124 4.22 -3.05 28.65
N GLU A 125 5.04 -2.83 29.69
CA GLU A 125 4.71 -1.98 30.84
C GLU A 125 5.41 -0.62 30.69
N LEU A 126 4.72 0.49 31.01
CA LEU A 126 5.31 1.83 30.95
C LEU A 126 6.23 2.05 32.15
N VAL A 127 7.50 2.36 31.89
CA VAL A 127 8.47 2.74 32.92
C VAL A 127 8.31 4.23 33.27
N GLY A 128 8.19 5.07 32.25
CA GLY A 128 7.95 6.51 32.39
C GLY A 128 8.09 7.25 31.06
N VAL A 129 7.91 8.57 31.12
CA VAL A 129 7.91 9.46 29.96
C VAL A 129 8.89 10.60 30.18
N ALA A 130 9.72 10.88 29.18
CA ALA A 130 10.47 12.13 29.08
C ALA A 130 9.79 13.05 28.05
N SER A 131 9.58 14.31 28.40
CA SER A 131 8.88 15.28 27.56
C SER A 131 9.80 16.40 27.12
N ILE A 132 9.74 16.76 25.84
CA ILE A 132 10.47 17.89 25.26
C ILE A 132 9.45 18.86 24.67
N SER A 133 9.53 20.14 25.05
CA SER A 133 8.63 21.19 24.54
C SER A 133 8.74 21.30 23.02
N ALA A 134 7.61 21.22 22.32
CA ALA A 134 7.56 21.33 20.86
C ALA A 134 7.94 22.73 20.39
N ALA A 135 7.70 23.77 21.20
CA ALA A 135 8.15 25.14 20.94
C ALA A 135 9.68 25.28 20.95
N ARG A 136 10.40 24.40 21.66
CA ARG A 136 11.87 24.33 21.60
C ARG A 136 12.33 23.57 20.35
N ILE A 137 11.59 22.55 19.92
CA ILE A 137 11.96 21.71 18.77
C ILE A 137 11.76 22.46 17.45
N ILE A 138 10.68 23.24 17.33
CA ILE A 138 10.34 23.95 16.09
C ILE A 138 11.37 25.02 15.69
N SER A 139 12.28 25.43 16.59
CA SER A 139 13.37 26.36 16.24
C SER A 139 14.40 25.77 15.27
N GLY A 140 14.44 24.44 15.13
CA GLY A 140 15.40 23.72 14.30
C GLY A 140 16.79 23.56 14.91
N GLU A 141 17.03 24.09 16.12
CA GLU A 141 18.30 23.92 16.83
C GLU A 141 18.51 22.47 17.27
N VAL A 142 19.76 21.99 17.21
CA VAL A 142 20.12 20.66 17.70
C VAL A 142 20.03 20.63 19.23
N ILE A 143 19.16 19.77 19.74
CA ILE A 143 18.98 19.51 21.16
C ILE A 143 19.72 18.21 21.52
N ASP A 144 20.86 18.27 22.21
CA ASP A 144 21.56 17.11 22.82
C ASP A 144 21.59 17.28 24.34
N ASP A 145 20.76 16.53 25.06
CA ASP A 145 20.64 16.66 26.52
C ASP A 145 20.12 15.38 27.21
N TRP A 146 20.23 15.37 28.55
CA TRP A 146 19.61 14.39 29.42
C TRP A 146 18.24 14.85 29.89
N PHE A 147 17.22 14.04 29.63
CA PHE A 147 15.84 14.30 30.02
C PHE A 147 15.41 13.35 31.13
N SER A 148 14.84 13.91 32.20
CA SER A 148 14.33 13.10 33.32
C SER A 148 13.13 12.27 32.88
N ILE A 149 13.14 10.98 33.22
CA ILE A 149 12.01 10.08 32.96
C ILE A 149 11.05 10.18 34.14
N ILE A 150 9.82 10.62 33.88
CA ILE A 150 8.77 10.77 34.88
C ILE A 150 7.86 9.55 34.84
N GLY A 151 7.73 8.87 35.98
CA GLY A 151 6.85 7.70 36.12
C GLY A 151 5.38 8.10 36.22
N PRO A 152 4.46 7.11 36.22
CA PRO A 152 3.00 7.36 36.26
C PRO A 152 2.51 8.18 37.46
N PHE A 153 3.29 8.24 38.54
CA PHE A 153 2.98 8.99 39.76
C PHE A 153 3.53 10.43 39.77
N GLY A 154 3.96 10.96 38.61
CA GLY A 154 4.45 12.33 38.46
C GLY A 154 5.83 12.59 39.08
N LYS A 155 6.60 11.53 39.38
CA LYS A 155 7.97 11.61 39.91
C LYS A 155 8.87 10.60 39.19
N PRO A 156 10.20 10.84 39.12
CA PRO A 156 11.13 9.86 38.59
C PRO A 156 11.02 8.50 39.32
N PRO A 157 10.98 7.36 38.60
CA PRO A 157 10.87 6.04 39.23
C PRO A 157 12.03 5.71 40.18
N LYS A 158 13.21 6.27 39.89
CA LYS A 158 14.43 6.23 40.71
C LYS A 158 15.14 7.59 40.63
N PRO A 159 15.97 7.95 41.63
CA PRO A 159 16.86 9.09 41.52
C PRO A 159 17.72 8.99 40.24
N ASN A 160 17.88 10.10 39.52
CA ASN A 160 18.66 10.20 38.28
C ASN A 160 18.15 9.35 37.09
N CYS A 161 16.93 8.80 37.17
CA CYS A 161 16.31 8.08 36.06
C CYS A 161 16.09 9.03 34.88
N ALA A 162 16.89 8.89 33.82
CA ALA A 162 16.95 9.83 32.71
C ALA A 162 17.30 9.12 31.39
N ILE A 163 17.01 9.79 30.28
CA ILE A 163 17.33 9.35 28.91
C ILE A 163 18.09 10.46 28.19
N ARG A 164 19.16 10.10 27.48
CA ARG A 164 19.93 11.01 26.63
C ARG A 164 19.42 10.95 25.20
N LEU A 165 19.12 12.11 24.64
CA LEU A 165 18.52 12.25 23.32
C LEU A 165 19.24 13.34 22.55
N GLN A 166 19.42 13.12 21.25
CA GLN A 166 19.69 14.17 20.29
C GLN A 166 18.47 14.34 19.40
N ILE A 167 17.93 15.56 19.27
CA ILE A 167 16.73 15.86 18.48
C ILE A 167 17.02 17.08 17.60
N GLN A 168 16.66 16.99 16.32
CA GLN A 168 16.64 18.09 15.38
C GLN A 168 15.37 18.01 14.53
N PHE A 169 14.82 19.16 14.15
CA PHE A 169 13.63 19.24 13.30
C PHE A 169 13.93 20.09 12.08
N THR A 170 13.53 19.58 10.92
CA THR A 170 13.60 20.30 9.64
C THR A 170 12.17 20.50 9.15
N SER A 171 11.74 21.76 8.98
CA SER A 171 10.38 22.06 8.54
C SER A 171 10.17 21.71 7.07
N CYS A 172 8.93 21.42 6.66
CA CYS A 172 8.60 21.24 5.25
C CYS A 172 8.93 22.48 4.40
N ASP A 173 8.72 23.68 4.93
CA ASP A 173 9.00 24.93 4.20
C ASP A 173 10.50 25.06 3.88
N ASP A 174 11.38 24.68 4.81
CA ASP A 174 12.83 24.65 4.59
C ASP A 174 13.27 23.57 3.58
N MET A 175 12.47 22.51 3.42
CA MET A 175 12.71 21.44 2.46
C MET A 175 12.19 21.80 1.06
N ASN A 176 11.06 22.51 0.96
CA ASN A 176 10.46 22.92 -0.31
C ASN A 176 11.42 23.76 -1.17
N GLY A 177 12.19 24.67 -0.55
CA GLY A 177 13.24 25.41 -1.25
C GLY A 177 14.33 24.52 -1.89
N LYS A 178 14.57 23.31 -1.35
CA LYS A 178 15.54 22.34 -1.88
C LYS A 178 14.94 21.41 -2.94
N PHE A 179 13.62 21.21 -2.95
CA PHE A 179 12.95 20.41 -3.99
C PHE A 179 12.88 21.17 -5.33
N ILE A 180 12.68 22.49 -5.28
CA ILE A 180 12.62 23.36 -6.47
C ILE A 180 13.97 23.44 -7.21
N GLU A 181 15.09 23.32 -6.49
CA GLU A 181 16.45 23.40 -7.07
C GLU A 181 16.98 22.06 -7.61
N ASN A 182 16.28 20.94 -7.39
CA ASN A 182 16.81 19.60 -7.63
C ASN A 182 15.96 18.81 -8.64
N GLU A 183 16.57 18.43 -9.77
CA GLU A 183 15.95 17.65 -10.87
C GLU A 183 15.44 16.25 -10.45
N GLU A 184 15.75 15.81 -9.22
CA GLU A 184 15.35 14.52 -8.63
C GLU A 184 14.46 14.67 -7.39
N SER A 185 13.59 15.69 -7.34
CA SER A 185 12.76 16.00 -6.16
C SER A 185 11.91 14.82 -5.65
N PHE A 186 11.48 13.92 -6.54
CA PHE A 186 10.68 12.72 -6.21
C PHE A 186 11.49 11.50 -5.74
N CYS A 187 12.81 11.49 -5.95
CA CYS A 187 13.64 10.33 -5.65
C CYS A 187 13.88 10.19 -4.14
N LEU A 188 13.46 9.05 -3.58
CA LEU A 188 13.69 8.76 -2.16
C LEU A 188 15.13 8.28 -1.97
N ARG A 189 16.03 9.19 -1.60
CA ARG A 189 17.45 8.88 -1.35
C ARG A 189 17.63 7.82 -0.26
N ASP A 190 16.85 7.92 0.81
CA ASP A 190 16.94 7.04 1.97
C ASP A 190 15.96 5.85 1.85
N SER A 191 16.17 5.02 0.85
CA SER A 191 15.41 3.79 0.59
C SER A 191 16.31 2.55 0.51
N TYR A 192 15.73 1.36 0.72
CA TYR A 192 16.44 0.09 0.62
C TYR A 192 16.89 -0.22 -0.82
N PHE A 193 16.01 0.06 -1.79
CA PHE A 193 16.35 0.01 -3.21
C PHE A 193 16.58 1.44 -3.71
N PRO A 194 17.70 1.71 -4.37
CA PRO A 194 17.98 3.02 -4.93
C PRO A 194 17.12 3.28 -6.17
N VAL A 195 17.07 4.53 -6.63
CA VAL A 195 16.57 4.84 -7.97
C VAL A 195 17.49 4.20 -9.02
N ARG A 196 16.88 3.70 -10.11
CA ARG A 196 17.56 3.05 -11.23
C ARG A 196 17.29 3.82 -12.52
N SER A 197 18.35 4.17 -13.23
CA SER A 197 18.28 4.84 -14.53
C SER A 197 18.29 3.83 -15.69
N GLY A 198 17.99 4.28 -16.91
CA GLY A 198 18.05 3.43 -18.11
C GLY A 198 16.95 2.37 -18.14
N GLY A 199 15.82 2.65 -17.49
CA GLY A 199 14.65 1.78 -17.43
C GLY A 199 13.60 2.11 -18.48
N ASN A 200 12.59 1.26 -18.56
CA ASN A 200 11.36 1.54 -19.30
C ASN A 200 10.15 1.05 -18.50
N VAL A 201 9.09 1.85 -18.48
CA VAL A 201 7.83 1.55 -17.81
C VAL A 201 6.71 1.53 -18.84
N THR A 202 5.90 0.47 -18.80
CA THR A 202 4.58 0.44 -19.45
C THR A 202 3.51 0.53 -18.38
N LEU A 203 2.67 1.55 -18.46
CA LEU A 203 1.54 1.76 -17.55
C LEU A 203 0.30 1.07 -18.15
N TYR A 204 -0.40 0.30 -17.32
CA TYR A 204 -1.61 -0.41 -17.71
C TYR A 204 -2.79 0.14 -16.92
N GLN A 205 -3.86 0.46 -17.64
CA GLN A 205 -5.20 0.63 -17.10
C GLN A 205 -5.96 -0.67 -17.39
N ASP A 206 -6.57 -1.23 -16.36
CA ASP A 206 -7.23 -2.53 -16.37
C ASP A 206 -6.38 -3.73 -16.81
N ALA A 207 -7.01 -4.89 -16.82
CA ALA A 207 -6.41 -6.12 -17.33
C ALA A 207 -6.24 -6.09 -18.85
N HIS A 208 -7.11 -5.36 -19.56
CA HIS A 208 -7.11 -5.30 -21.01
C HIS A 208 -7.73 -3.98 -21.51
N VAL A 209 -7.22 -3.46 -22.62
CA VAL A 209 -7.81 -2.32 -23.35
C VAL A 209 -7.91 -2.74 -24.80
N VAL A 210 -9.10 -2.67 -25.39
CA VAL A 210 -9.33 -3.06 -26.78
C VAL A 210 -8.82 -1.94 -27.70
N ASN A 211 -8.16 -2.31 -28.80
CA ASN A 211 -7.62 -1.33 -29.76
C ASN A 211 -8.73 -0.41 -30.30
N GLY A 212 -8.56 0.90 -30.13
CA GLY A 212 -9.51 1.92 -30.59
C GLY A 212 -10.72 2.14 -29.67
N GLU A 213 -10.77 1.49 -28.49
CA GLU A 213 -11.81 1.71 -27.47
C GLU A 213 -11.73 3.12 -26.86
N LEU A 214 -10.51 3.66 -26.73
CA LEU A 214 -10.23 4.97 -26.13
C LEU A 214 -9.60 5.93 -27.15
N PRO A 215 -9.77 7.25 -26.95
CA PRO A 215 -9.29 8.27 -27.88
C PRO A 215 -7.76 8.32 -27.95
N GLU A 216 -7.27 8.84 -29.08
CA GLU A 216 -5.86 9.18 -29.26
C GLU A 216 -5.48 10.39 -28.40
N ILE A 217 -4.34 10.30 -27.70
CA ILE A 217 -3.83 11.35 -26.82
C ILE A 217 -2.45 11.76 -27.31
N GLU A 218 -2.32 13.02 -27.70
CA GLU A 218 -1.07 13.60 -28.17
C GLU A 218 -0.08 13.80 -27.01
N LEU A 219 1.18 13.41 -27.25
CA LEU A 219 2.32 13.58 -26.36
C LEU A 219 3.28 14.63 -26.92
N ASP A 220 4.18 15.14 -26.08
CA ASP A 220 5.32 15.92 -26.55
C ASP A 220 6.16 15.04 -27.47
N GLY A 221 6.21 15.35 -28.77
CA GLY A 221 7.17 14.73 -29.68
C GLY A 221 8.59 14.96 -29.16
N GLY A 222 9.40 13.90 -29.07
CA GLY A 222 10.81 14.01 -28.71
C GLY A 222 11.55 14.89 -29.73
N ASP A 223 11.75 16.16 -29.38
CA ASP A 223 12.34 17.25 -30.16
C ASP A 223 11.78 17.49 -31.58
N GLU A 224 11.64 18.76 -31.93
CA GLU A 224 11.40 19.22 -33.29
C GLU A 224 12.54 18.73 -34.24
N GLY A 225 12.39 17.54 -34.83
CA GLY A 225 13.25 17.02 -35.90
C GLY A 225 13.43 15.51 -35.78
N LYS A 226 12.84 14.68 -36.64
CA LYS A 226 12.77 14.73 -38.10
C LYS A 226 11.45 14.08 -38.51
N ASP A 227 10.73 14.68 -39.44
CA ASP A 227 9.51 14.19 -40.10
C ASP A 227 8.14 14.67 -39.57
N GLY A 228 8.08 15.42 -38.46
CA GLY A 228 6.87 16.15 -38.06
C GLY A 228 5.67 15.25 -37.71
N GLU A 229 5.89 13.98 -37.36
CA GLU A 229 4.85 13.09 -36.87
C GLU A 229 4.56 13.38 -35.38
N CYS A 230 3.27 13.54 -35.05
CA CYS A 230 2.81 13.65 -33.68
C CYS A 230 3.01 12.32 -32.94
N SER A 231 3.55 12.35 -31.72
CA SER A 231 3.64 11.17 -30.85
C SER A 231 2.31 10.98 -30.12
N PHE A 232 1.80 9.76 -30.07
CA PHE A 232 0.54 9.44 -29.39
C PHE A 232 0.76 8.41 -28.28
N TYR A 233 0.06 8.59 -27.18
CA TYR A 233 -0.02 7.61 -26.10
C TYR A 233 -0.64 6.32 -26.64
N LYS A 234 0.00 5.18 -26.33
CA LYS A 234 -0.46 3.86 -26.76
C LYS A 234 -1.00 3.11 -25.57
N GLN A 235 -2.31 2.92 -25.51
CA GLN A 235 -2.93 2.01 -24.54
C GLN A 235 -2.45 0.58 -24.81
N ARG A 236 -2.23 -0.19 -23.74
CA ARG A 236 -1.67 -1.55 -23.79
C ARG A 236 -2.54 -2.50 -22.97
N GLY A 237 -2.69 -3.75 -23.43
CA GLY A 237 -3.39 -4.79 -22.69
C GLY A 237 -2.47 -5.49 -21.68
N CYS A 238 -2.74 -5.34 -20.38
CA CYS A 238 -1.89 -5.86 -19.30
C CYS A 238 -1.72 -7.38 -19.36
N TRP A 239 -2.83 -8.12 -19.28
CA TRP A 239 -2.81 -9.58 -19.27
C TRP A 239 -2.40 -10.19 -20.61
N GLU A 240 -2.65 -9.47 -21.71
CA GLU A 240 -2.14 -9.86 -23.03
C GLU A 240 -0.62 -9.71 -23.11
N ASP A 241 -0.03 -8.61 -22.64
CA ASP A 241 1.42 -8.46 -22.55
C ASP A 241 2.05 -9.49 -21.58
N MET A 242 1.40 -9.79 -20.45
CA MET A 242 1.86 -10.87 -19.55
C MET A 242 1.81 -12.24 -20.21
N CYS A 243 0.73 -12.56 -20.94
CA CYS A 243 0.58 -13.83 -21.65
C CYS A 243 1.71 -14.03 -22.67
N HIS A 244 1.96 -13.00 -23.49
CA HIS A 244 3.06 -13.01 -24.45
C HIS A 244 4.42 -13.15 -23.76
N ALA A 245 4.67 -12.42 -22.67
CA ALA A 245 5.94 -12.48 -21.96
C ALA A 245 6.18 -13.84 -21.29
N ILE A 246 5.14 -14.48 -20.74
CA ILE A 246 5.23 -15.85 -20.20
C ILE A 246 5.51 -16.87 -21.32
N LEU A 247 4.85 -16.73 -22.46
CA LEU A 247 5.03 -17.63 -23.60
C LEU A 247 6.43 -17.53 -24.21
N GLU A 248 6.99 -16.32 -24.24
CA GLU A 248 8.33 -16.04 -24.75
C GLU A 248 9.44 -16.40 -23.75
N ALA A 249 9.14 -16.57 -22.47
CA ALA A 249 10.15 -16.87 -21.45
C ALA A 249 10.93 -18.16 -21.74
N HIS A 250 12.25 -18.11 -21.54
CA HIS A 250 13.16 -19.24 -21.77
C HIS A 250 13.75 -19.80 -20.48
N HIS A 251 13.80 -19.01 -19.40
CA HIS A 251 14.53 -19.38 -18.19
C HIS A 251 13.64 -19.40 -16.95
N LEU A 252 12.87 -18.35 -16.69
CA LEU A 252 12.09 -18.23 -15.46
C LEU A 252 10.72 -17.58 -15.66
N VAL A 253 9.76 -18.03 -14.87
CA VAL A 253 8.46 -17.40 -14.64
C VAL A 253 8.18 -17.46 -13.14
N TYR A 254 8.36 -16.35 -12.43
CA TYR A 254 8.13 -16.25 -10.98
C TYR A 254 6.89 -15.42 -10.71
N VAL A 255 5.97 -15.94 -9.90
CA VAL A 255 4.68 -15.31 -9.64
C VAL A 255 4.47 -15.15 -8.14
N THR A 256 4.05 -13.97 -7.69
CA THR A 256 3.49 -13.75 -6.36
C THR A 256 2.06 -13.26 -6.48
N GLY A 257 1.17 -13.75 -5.63
CA GLY A 257 -0.20 -13.26 -5.56
C GLY A 257 -0.76 -13.39 -4.16
N TRP A 258 -1.67 -12.48 -3.84
CA TRP A 258 -2.59 -12.66 -2.71
C TRP A 258 -3.55 -13.80 -3.01
N SER A 259 -4.00 -13.90 -4.27
CA SER A 259 -4.71 -15.06 -4.81
C SER A 259 -4.21 -15.35 -6.22
N VAL A 260 -4.15 -16.62 -6.58
CA VAL A 260 -3.90 -17.09 -7.94
C VAL A 260 -4.95 -18.13 -8.25
N TYR A 261 -5.61 -18.03 -9.40
CA TYR A 261 -6.61 -19.01 -9.83
C TYR A 261 -6.20 -19.67 -11.14
N ASP A 262 -6.03 -20.99 -11.11
CA ASP A 262 -5.48 -21.78 -12.22
C ASP A 262 -6.37 -21.82 -13.48
N LYS A 263 -7.66 -21.47 -13.36
CA LYS A 263 -8.64 -21.63 -14.44
C LYS A 263 -8.90 -20.38 -15.27
N ILE A 264 -8.42 -19.21 -14.85
CA ILE A 264 -8.61 -17.98 -15.63
C ILE A 264 -7.88 -18.07 -16.96
N LYS A 265 -8.37 -17.34 -17.95
CA LYS A 265 -7.64 -17.05 -19.20
C LYS A 265 -7.12 -15.62 -19.16
N LEU A 266 -5.85 -15.45 -19.54
CA LEU A 266 -5.21 -14.14 -19.58
C LEU A 266 -5.74 -13.28 -20.74
N VAL A 267 -6.02 -13.89 -21.90
CA VAL A 267 -6.53 -13.18 -23.07
C VAL A 267 -7.89 -13.75 -23.47
N ARG A 268 -8.87 -12.87 -23.58
CA ARG A 268 -10.24 -13.22 -24.00
C ARG A 268 -10.64 -12.48 -25.27
N GLU A 269 -10.21 -11.23 -25.40
CA GLU A 269 -10.40 -10.38 -26.57
C GLU A 269 -9.01 -9.97 -27.11
N PRO A 270 -8.37 -10.77 -27.98
CA PRO A 270 -7.00 -10.51 -28.40
C PRO A 270 -6.90 -9.30 -29.36
N ASN A 271 -5.99 -8.36 -29.06
CA ASN A 271 -5.65 -7.25 -29.96
C ASN A 271 -4.64 -7.68 -31.03
N ARG A 272 -3.91 -8.77 -30.80
CA ARG A 272 -2.95 -9.36 -31.73
C ARG A 272 -3.01 -10.89 -31.73
N PRO A 273 -2.50 -11.57 -32.78
CA PRO A 273 -2.51 -13.03 -32.82
C PRO A 273 -1.81 -13.66 -31.61
N LEU A 274 -2.50 -14.59 -30.96
CA LEU A 274 -1.98 -15.30 -29.80
C LEU A 274 -0.91 -16.32 -30.23
N PRO A 275 0.25 -16.38 -29.53
CA PRO A 275 1.21 -17.45 -29.74
C PRO A 275 0.60 -18.80 -29.30
N LYS A 276 1.22 -19.90 -29.76
CA LYS A 276 0.78 -21.25 -29.37
C LYS A 276 0.76 -21.39 -27.85
N GLY A 277 -0.38 -21.76 -27.29
CA GLY A 277 -0.60 -21.89 -25.84
C GLY A 277 -1.19 -20.64 -25.18
N GLY A 278 -1.40 -19.54 -25.91
CA GLY A 278 -2.01 -18.32 -25.38
C GLY A 278 -3.51 -18.41 -25.09
N ASP A 279 -4.19 -19.44 -25.60
CA ASP A 279 -5.60 -19.75 -25.36
C ASP A 279 -5.83 -20.67 -24.16
N LEU A 280 -4.75 -21.17 -23.54
CA LEU A 280 -4.77 -22.01 -22.34
C LEU A 280 -5.23 -21.21 -21.11
N THR A 281 -5.73 -21.94 -20.11
CA THR A 281 -5.88 -21.34 -18.78
C THR A 281 -4.51 -21.05 -18.17
N LEU A 282 -4.42 -20.12 -17.23
CA LEU A 282 -3.18 -19.76 -16.54
C LEU A 282 -2.45 -21.00 -15.99
N GLY A 283 -3.18 -21.91 -15.36
CA GLY A 283 -2.63 -23.14 -14.81
C GLY A 283 -1.97 -24.02 -15.87
N GLU A 284 -2.64 -24.23 -17.00
CA GLU A 284 -2.12 -25.05 -18.10
C GLU A 284 -0.99 -24.34 -18.86
N LEU A 285 -1.05 -23.01 -19.01
CA LEU A 285 0.04 -22.19 -19.55
C LEU A 285 1.33 -22.34 -18.71
N LEU A 286 1.21 -22.27 -17.39
CA LEU A 286 2.36 -22.39 -16.49
C LEU A 286 2.93 -23.82 -16.48
N LYS A 287 2.10 -24.86 -16.58
CA LYS A 287 2.56 -26.24 -16.78
C LYS A 287 3.28 -26.39 -18.12
N TYR A 288 2.67 -25.90 -19.19
CA TYR A 288 3.21 -25.92 -20.55
C TYR A 288 4.63 -25.34 -20.59
N LYS A 289 4.84 -24.13 -20.05
CA LYS A 289 6.17 -23.51 -19.96
C LYS A 289 7.13 -24.29 -19.08
N SER A 290 6.64 -24.85 -17.99
CA SER A 290 7.49 -25.65 -17.10
C SER A 290 7.97 -26.95 -17.75
N GLU A 291 7.14 -27.57 -18.60
CA GLU A 291 7.47 -28.77 -19.38
C GLU A 291 8.47 -28.48 -20.51
N GLU A 292 8.49 -27.26 -21.05
CA GLU A 292 9.55 -26.78 -21.97
C GLU A 292 10.90 -26.55 -21.28
N GLY A 293 10.95 -26.66 -19.95
CA GLY A 293 12.18 -26.50 -19.16
C GLY A 293 12.31 -25.14 -18.46
N VAL A 294 11.32 -24.26 -18.57
CA VAL A 294 11.31 -22.97 -17.86
C VAL A 294 11.09 -23.18 -16.37
N ARG A 295 11.83 -22.47 -15.52
CA ARG A 295 11.68 -22.55 -14.07
C ARG A 295 10.47 -21.73 -13.62
N VAL A 296 9.39 -22.42 -13.27
CA VAL A 296 8.15 -21.78 -12.81
C VAL A 296 8.00 -21.89 -11.29
N LEU A 297 8.00 -20.75 -10.59
CA LEU A 297 7.90 -20.64 -9.13
C LEU A 297 6.73 -19.75 -8.71
N LEU A 298 5.84 -20.23 -7.84
CA LEU A 298 4.71 -19.46 -7.32
C LEU A 298 4.83 -19.29 -5.80
N LEU A 299 4.70 -18.05 -5.32
CA LEU A 299 4.50 -17.69 -3.91
C LEU A 299 3.09 -17.12 -3.74
N VAL A 300 2.16 -17.99 -3.35
CA VAL A 300 0.76 -17.62 -3.12
C VAL A 300 0.55 -17.44 -1.62
N TRP A 301 -0.22 -16.44 -1.18
CA TRP A 301 -0.56 -16.30 0.24
C TRP A 301 -1.34 -17.53 0.74
N ASP A 302 -1.06 -17.96 1.98
CA ASP A 302 -1.74 -19.09 2.64
C ASP A 302 -2.88 -18.54 3.52
N ASP A 303 -4.12 -18.62 3.04
CA ASP A 303 -5.29 -18.29 3.84
C ASP A 303 -5.52 -19.42 4.84
N LYS A 304 -5.12 -19.20 6.08
CA LYS A 304 -5.26 -20.19 7.16
C LYS A 304 -6.72 -20.55 7.49
N THR A 305 -7.70 -19.83 6.96
CA THR A 305 -9.12 -20.15 7.11
C THR A 305 -9.65 -21.07 6.00
N SER A 306 -8.92 -21.20 4.89
CA SER A 306 -9.16 -22.15 3.81
C SER A 306 -8.64 -23.54 4.19
N HIS A 307 -9.53 -24.49 4.46
CA HIS A 307 -9.13 -25.85 4.84
C HIS A 307 -9.97 -26.91 4.12
N HIS A 308 -9.26 -27.93 3.61
CA HIS A 308 -9.84 -29.19 3.16
C HIS A 308 -9.34 -30.34 4.05
N LYS A 309 -9.88 -30.45 5.27
CA LYS A 309 -9.59 -31.56 6.19
C LYS A 309 -10.82 -32.45 6.31
N PHE A 310 -10.62 -33.76 6.15
CA PHE A 310 -11.64 -34.80 6.37
C PHE A 310 -12.98 -34.55 5.65
N PHE A 311 -12.96 -34.39 4.33
CA PHE A 311 -14.17 -34.26 3.49
C PHE A 311 -15.05 -33.02 3.76
N ILE A 312 -14.56 -32.05 4.54
CA ILE A 312 -15.20 -30.74 4.71
C ILE A 312 -14.35 -29.71 3.94
N LYS A 313 -14.94 -29.09 2.92
CA LYS A 313 -14.40 -27.91 2.25
C LYS A 313 -14.92 -26.69 3.01
N THR A 314 -14.04 -25.93 3.66
CA THR A 314 -14.35 -24.56 4.09
C THR A 314 -13.70 -23.62 3.08
N ASP A 315 -14.52 -22.90 2.32
CA ASP A 315 -14.03 -21.75 1.55
C ASP A 315 -13.52 -20.71 2.56
N GLY A 316 -12.33 -20.14 2.31
CA GLY A 316 -11.70 -19.18 3.19
C GLY A 316 -12.57 -17.94 3.40
N VAL A 317 -12.43 -17.29 4.56
CA VAL A 317 -13.16 -16.05 4.88
C VAL A 317 -12.84 -14.94 3.87
N MET A 318 -11.68 -15.04 3.23
CA MET A 318 -11.17 -14.07 2.26
C MET A 318 -11.35 -14.49 0.80
N GLN A 319 -12.09 -15.58 0.52
CA GLN A 319 -12.41 -16.05 -0.84
C GLN A 319 -11.19 -16.25 -1.77
N THR A 320 -10.07 -16.74 -1.24
CA THR A 320 -8.87 -17.05 -2.04
C THR A 320 -8.89 -18.46 -2.64
N HIS A 321 -8.10 -18.67 -3.69
CA HIS A 321 -7.95 -19.97 -4.38
C HIS A 321 -6.62 -20.68 -4.08
N ASP A 322 -5.95 -20.32 -2.99
CA ASP A 322 -4.61 -20.75 -2.64
C ASP A 322 -4.45 -22.27 -2.53
N GLU A 323 -5.31 -22.95 -1.76
CA GLU A 323 -5.25 -24.39 -1.58
C GLU A 323 -5.60 -25.19 -2.85
N ASP A 324 -6.54 -24.68 -3.65
CA ASP A 324 -6.95 -25.28 -4.92
C ASP A 324 -5.83 -25.16 -5.96
N THR A 325 -5.20 -23.98 -6.06
CA THR A 325 -4.04 -23.73 -6.93
C THR A 325 -2.82 -24.57 -6.53
N ARG A 326 -2.53 -24.71 -5.23
CA ARG A 326 -1.46 -25.64 -4.78
C ARG A 326 -1.76 -27.08 -5.20
N ARG A 327 -3.02 -27.51 -5.08
CA ARG A 327 -3.44 -28.87 -5.45
C ARG A 327 -3.26 -29.12 -6.94
N PHE A 328 -3.61 -28.14 -7.77
CA PHE A 328 -3.48 -28.21 -9.22
C PHE A 328 -2.03 -28.45 -9.68
N PHE A 329 -1.05 -27.79 -9.05
CA PHE A 329 0.38 -27.93 -9.39
C PHE A 329 1.12 -29.07 -8.67
N LYS A 330 0.49 -29.77 -7.73
CA LYS A 330 1.16 -30.77 -6.85
C LYS A 330 1.93 -31.86 -7.59
N HIS A 331 1.50 -32.21 -8.80
CA HIS A 331 2.08 -33.29 -9.62
C HIS A 331 2.68 -32.79 -10.93
N SER A 332 2.95 -31.48 -11.06
CA SER A 332 3.68 -30.91 -12.19
C SER A 332 5.10 -30.48 -11.77
N SER A 333 5.88 -29.99 -12.74
CA SER A 333 7.20 -29.39 -12.53
C SER A 333 7.13 -27.94 -12.01
N VAL A 334 5.93 -27.37 -11.90
CA VAL A 334 5.68 -26.04 -11.33
C VAL A 334 5.82 -26.10 -9.80
N HIS A 335 6.59 -25.19 -9.22
CA HIS A 335 6.78 -25.14 -7.78
C HIS A 335 5.86 -24.11 -7.13
N CYS A 336 4.71 -24.56 -6.62
CA CYS A 336 3.78 -23.71 -5.87
C CYS A 336 3.99 -23.83 -4.35
N VAL A 337 4.29 -22.71 -3.70
CA VAL A 337 4.50 -22.59 -2.25
C VAL A 337 3.43 -21.67 -1.67
N LEU A 338 2.66 -22.20 -0.73
CA LEU A 338 1.79 -21.40 0.13
C LEU A 338 2.63 -20.70 1.19
N CYS A 339 2.53 -19.38 1.22
CA CYS A 339 3.31 -18.48 2.03
C CYS A 339 2.40 -17.83 3.08
N PRO A 340 2.31 -18.40 4.28
CA PRO A 340 1.59 -17.76 5.38
C PRO A 340 2.35 -16.53 5.86
N ARG A 341 1.59 -15.49 6.18
CA ARG A 341 2.15 -14.32 6.87
C ARG A 341 2.50 -14.74 8.30
N TYR A 342 3.79 -14.98 8.56
CA TYR A 342 4.25 -15.24 9.91
C TYR A 342 4.80 -13.95 10.52
N ALA A 343 4.28 -13.60 11.70
CA ALA A 343 5.01 -12.69 12.57
C ALA A 343 6.38 -13.31 12.89
N SER A 344 7.41 -12.48 12.94
CA SER A 344 8.75 -12.94 13.34
C SER A 344 8.67 -13.76 14.63
N THR A 345 9.44 -14.85 14.68
CA THR A 345 9.56 -15.72 15.86
C THR A 345 10.06 -14.99 17.11
N LYS A 346 10.52 -13.75 16.95
CA LYS A 346 10.94 -12.87 18.03
C LYS A 346 9.78 -12.07 18.66
N LEU A 347 8.58 -12.07 18.10
CA LEU A 347 7.37 -11.48 18.71
C LEU A 347 6.77 -12.42 19.76
N SER A 348 5.93 -11.91 20.68
CA SER A 348 5.21 -12.75 21.65
C SER A 348 4.25 -13.71 20.93
N ILE A 349 3.93 -14.86 21.55
CA ILE A 349 3.05 -15.89 20.95
C ILE A 349 1.69 -15.31 20.55
N ILE A 350 1.12 -14.43 21.39
CA ILE A 350 -0.16 -13.75 21.10
C ILE A 350 -0.04 -12.87 19.85
N LYS A 351 1.04 -12.09 19.73
CA LYS A 351 1.29 -11.27 18.53
C LYS A 351 1.59 -12.13 17.30
N GLN A 352 2.20 -13.29 17.48
CA GLN A 352 2.41 -14.25 16.39
C GLN A 352 1.10 -14.80 15.85
N GLN A 353 0.13 -15.10 16.73
CA GLN A 353 -1.22 -15.51 16.34
C GLN A 353 -1.97 -14.38 15.66
N VAL A 354 -1.94 -13.15 16.21
CA VAL A 354 -2.59 -11.97 15.62
C VAL A 354 -2.06 -11.71 14.20
N VAL A 355 -0.75 -11.55 14.01
CA VAL A 355 -0.18 -11.31 12.66
C VAL A 355 -0.44 -12.50 11.74
N GLY A 356 -0.39 -13.72 12.28
CA GLY A 356 -0.61 -14.94 11.54
C GLY A 356 -2.03 -15.19 11.07
N THR A 357 -3.01 -14.50 11.65
CA THR A 357 -4.44 -14.65 11.34
C THR A 357 -5.02 -13.40 10.70
N LEU A 358 -4.44 -12.22 10.94
CA LEU A 358 -5.01 -10.95 10.51
C LEU A 358 -4.39 -10.34 9.25
N TYR A 359 -3.10 -10.61 8.97
CA TYR A 359 -2.35 -9.93 7.90
C TYR A 359 -2.00 -10.87 6.75
N THR A 360 -1.80 -10.31 5.57
CA THR A 360 -1.64 -11.06 4.32
C THR A 360 -0.30 -10.80 3.63
N HIS A 361 0.01 -11.63 2.64
CA HIS A 361 1.00 -11.29 1.63
C HIS A 361 0.25 -10.73 0.42
N HIS A 362 0.32 -9.40 0.22
CA HIS A 362 -0.55 -8.70 -0.71
C HIS A 362 0.14 -8.23 -2.01
N GLN A 363 1.43 -8.55 -2.17
CA GLN A 363 2.19 -8.30 -3.39
C GLN A 363 1.66 -9.13 -4.58
N LYS A 364 1.29 -8.45 -5.67
CA LYS A 364 0.99 -9.08 -6.97
C LYS A 364 2.16 -8.83 -7.91
N CYS A 365 2.77 -9.90 -8.41
CA CYS A 365 3.95 -9.79 -9.25
C CYS A 365 4.11 -10.96 -10.22
N VAL A 366 4.52 -10.67 -11.45
CA VAL A 366 4.99 -11.66 -12.42
C VAL A 366 6.37 -11.24 -12.91
N ILE A 367 7.37 -12.11 -12.79
CA ILE A 367 8.74 -11.84 -13.22
C ILE A 367 9.11 -12.89 -14.27
N VAL A 368 9.59 -12.44 -15.41
CA VAL A 368 9.93 -13.28 -16.56
C VAL A 368 11.21 -12.79 -17.21
N ASP A 369 11.91 -13.68 -17.90
CA ASP A 369 12.93 -13.26 -18.85
C ASP A 369 12.31 -12.99 -20.22
N THR A 370 12.59 -11.83 -20.82
CA THR A 370 12.11 -11.41 -22.15
C THR A 370 13.27 -11.10 -23.08
N GLU A 371 13.02 -11.06 -24.40
CA GLU A 371 14.00 -10.67 -25.40
C GLU A 371 14.44 -9.20 -25.21
N SER A 372 15.73 -8.97 -25.39
CA SER A 372 16.36 -7.65 -25.47
C SER A 372 17.08 -7.51 -26.81
N GLN A 373 17.87 -6.45 -27.00
CA GLN A 373 18.57 -6.20 -28.26
C GLN A 373 19.48 -7.40 -28.65
N GLY A 374 19.29 -7.91 -29.88
CA GLY A 374 20.08 -9.00 -30.44
C GLY A 374 19.63 -10.38 -29.95
N LYS A 375 20.54 -11.19 -29.39
CA LYS A 375 20.24 -12.53 -28.84
C LYS A 375 20.15 -12.54 -27.32
N TYR A 376 20.23 -11.37 -26.70
CA TYR A 376 20.29 -11.25 -25.25
C TYR A 376 18.88 -11.21 -24.66
N ARG A 377 18.75 -11.66 -23.41
CA ARG A 377 17.50 -11.62 -22.65
C ARG A 377 17.64 -10.71 -21.43
N LYS A 378 16.55 -10.10 -21.00
CA LYS A 378 16.48 -9.20 -19.84
C LYS A 378 15.42 -9.70 -18.87
N ILE A 379 15.48 -9.24 -17.62
CA ILE A 379 14.38 -9.43 -16.68
C ILE A 379 13.33 -8.35 -16.92
N SER A 380 12.08 -8.79 -17.01
CA SER A 380 10.89 -7.94 -16.99
C SER A 380 10.06 -8.30 -15.77
N ALA A 381 9.52 -7.29 -15.09
CA ALA A 381 8.66 -7.48 -13.93
C ALA A 381 7.33 -6.75 -14.12
N PHE A 382 6.23 -7.42 -13.81
CA PHE A 382 4.90 -6.84 -13.73
C PHE A 382 4.54 -6.69 -12.26
N ILE A 383 4.11 -5.50 -11.84
CA ILE A 383 3.59 -5.23 -10.48
C ILE A 383 2.41 -4.26 -10.53
N GLY A 384 1.51 -4.35 -9.56
CA GLY A 384 0.34 -3.48 -9.47
C GLY A 384 -0.75 -4.03 -8.56
N GLY A 385 -2.00 -3.67 -8.84
CA GLY A 385 -3.19 -4.10 -8.09
C GLY A 385 -3.82 -5.42 -8.60
N LEU A 386 -3.62 -5.77 -9.87
CA LEU A 386 -4.19 -6.99 -10.46
C LEU A 386 -3.50 -8.28 -9.96
N ASP A 387 -4.25 -9.10 -9.21
CA ASP A 387 -3.91 -10.51 -8.98
C ASP A 387 -4.28 -11.35 -10.21
N LEU A 388 -3.56 -12.45 -10.44
CA LEU A 388 -3.91 -13.44 -11.47
C LEU A 388 -5.01 -14.39 -10.96
N CYS A 389 -6.20 -13.84 -10.68
CA CYS A 389 -7.36 -14.59 -10.21
C CYS A 389 -8.67 -14.11 -10.84
N ASP A 390 -9.76 -14.75 -10.45
CA ASP A 390 -11.12 -14.50 -10.93
C ASP A 390 -11.61 -13.07 -10.66
N GLY A 391 -12.47 -12.57 -11.55
CA GLY A 391 -13.09 -11.25 -11.47
C GLY A 391 -12.23 -10.07 -11.90
N ARG A 392 -10.91 -10.28 -12.09
CA ARG A 392 -9.93 -9.21 -12.38
C ARG A 392 -9.81 -8.85 -13.85
N TYR A 393 -10.24 -9.73 -14.77
CA TYR A 393 -10.28 -9.40 -16.18
C TYR A 393 -11.42 -8.41 -16.42
N ASP A 394 -11.11 -7.24 -16.95
CA ASP A 394 -12.07 -6.25 -17.40
C ASP A 394 -11.42 -5.36 -18.47
N THR A 395 -12.26 -4.54 -19.11
CA THR A 395 -11.87 -3.47 -20.03
C THR A 395 -12.48 -2.13 -19.59
N PRO A 396 -12.00 -0.98 -20.09
CA PRO A 396 -12.55 0.34 -19.79
C PRO A 396 -14.08 0.48 -19.99
N GLU A 397 -14.69 -0.32 -20.87
CA GLU A 397 -16.16 -0.40 -21.01
C GLU A 397 -16.90 -0.85 -19.73
N HIS A 398 -16.24 -1.62 -18.85
CA HIS A 398 -16.77 -2.09 -17.58
C HIS A 398 -18.20 -2.68 -17.64
N ARG A 399 -18.37 -3.67 -18.53
CA ARG A 399 -19.67 -4.29 -18.86
C ARG A 399 -20.35 -4.90 -17.62
N LEU A 400 -21.63 -4.58 -17.40
CA LEU A 400 -22.43 -5.08 -16.26
C LEU A 400 -23.22 -6.36 -16.61
N PHE A 401 -23.85 -6.34 -17.78
CA PHE A 401 -24.79 -7.36 -18.24
C PHE A 401 -24.41 -7.98 -19.58
N ARG A 402 -23.54 -7.32 -20.35
CA ARG A 402 -23.06 -7.80 -21.65
C ARG A 402 -21.96 -8.86 -21.48
N ASP A 403 -21.92 -9.81 -22.39
CA ASP A 403 -20.87 -10.84 -22.51
C ASP A 403 -20.68 -11.77 -21.29
N LEU A 404 -21.71 -11.90 -20.44
CA LEU A 404 -21.66 -12.76 -19.25
C LEU A 404 -21.52 -14.25 -19.57
N ASP A 405 -21.97 -14.68 -20.74
CA ASP A 405 -21.90 -16.05 -21.27
C ASP A 405 -20.79 -16.25 -22.33
N THR A 406 -19.99 -15.22 -22.59
CA THR A 406 -18.87 -15.26 -23.53
C THR A 406 -17.56 -14.85 -22.83
N VAL A 407 -17.26 -13.54 -22.76
CA VAL A 407 -16.01 -12.99 -22.19
C VAL A 407 -15.90 -13.29 -20.69
N PHE A 408 -17.01 -13.25 -19.97
CA PHE A 408 -17.03 -13.49 -18.52
C PHE A 408 -17.56 -14.89 -18.15
N GLU A 409 -17.66 -15.80 -19.13
CA GLU A 409 -18.08 -17.18 -18.86
C GLU A 409 -17.13 -17.83 -17.85
N SER A 410 -17.68 -18.37 -16.76
CA SER A 410 -16.92 -18.97 -15.66
C SER A 410 -16.01 -18.00 -14.88
N ASP A 411 -16.21 -16.69 -15.03
CA ASP A 411 -15.49 -15.63 -14.31
C ASP A 411 -16.45 -14.53 -13.80
N PHE A 412 -17.69 -14.90 -13.51
CA PHE A 412 -18.65 -14.00 -12.89
C PHE A 412 -18.25 -13.73 -11.43
N HIS A 413 -17.94 -12.48 -11.12
CA HIS A 413 -17.57 -12.02 -9.79
C HIS A 413 -18.50 -10.92 -9.30
N ASN A 414 -19.17 -11.14 -8.17
CA ASN A 414 -19.88 -10.09 -7.42
C ASN A 414 -20.13 -10.52 -5.97
N PRO A 415 -19.26 -10.14 -5.02
CA PRO A 415 -19.39 -10.53 -3.61
C PRO A 415 -20.34 -9.64 -2.81
N THR A 416 -20.99 -8.65 -3.45
CA THR A 416 -22.01 -7.81 -2.78
C THR A 416 -23.30 -8.58 -2.55
N PHE A 417 -23.64 -9.50 -3.45
CA PHE A 417 -24.87 -10.29 -3.40
C PHE A 417 -24.60 -11.73 -2.96
N SER A 418 -25.65 -12.43 -2.56
CA SER A 418 -25.57 -13.85 -2.23
C SER A 418 -25.22 -14.70 -3.47
N SER A 419 -24.53 -15.82 -3.23
CA SER A 419 -24.23 -16.83 -4.24
C SER A 419 -25.49 -17.24 -5.01
N GLY A 420 -25.43 -17.22 -6.34
CA GLY A 420 -26.56 -17.54 -7.23
C GLY A 420 -27.22 -16.34 -7.91
N THR A 421 -26.81 -15.12 -7.56
CA THR A 421 -27.15 -13.91 -8.32
C THR A 421 -26.40 -13.93 -9.66
N SER A 422 -27.10 -13.83 -10.78
CA SER A 422 -26.51 -13.94 -12.12
C SER A 422 -26.10 -12.60 -12.73
N ALA A 423 -26.56 -11.48 -12.17
CA ALA A 423 -26.28 -10.13 -12.67
C ALA A 423 -26.66 -9.05 -11.64
N PRO A 424 -26.04 -7.85 -11.68
CA PRO A 424 -24.87 -7.49 -12.50
C PRO A 424 -23.60 -8.20 -12.03
N ARG A 425 -22.61 -8.39 -12.92
CA ARG A 425 -21.23 -8.61 -12.44
C ARG A 425 -20.74 -7.35 -11.73
N GLN A 426 -19.71 -7.45 -10.92
CA GLN A 426 -18.99 -6.28 -10.42
C GLN A 426 -17.81 -6.01 -11.36
N PRO A 427 -17.84 -4.91 -12.16
CA PRO A 427 -16.69 -4.51 -12.94
C PRO A 427 -15.49 -4.19 -12.07
N TRP A 428 -14.29 -4.32 -12.63
CA TRP A 428 -13.02 -4.25 -11.91
C TRP A 428 -12.08 -3.24 -12.57
N HIS A 429 -12.03 -2.03 -12.01
CA HIS A 429 -11.08 -1.00 -12.40
C HIS A 429 -9.79 -1.12 -11.61
N ASP A 430 -8.64 -1.25 -12.27
CA ASP A 430 -7.36 -1.44 -11.60
C ASP A 430 -6.16 -0.91 -12.41
N LEU A 431 -5.02 -0.78 -11.73
CA LEU A 431 -3.78 -0.27 -12.31
C LEU A 431 -2.66 -1.29 -12.16
N HIS A 432 -1.87 -1.45 -13.22
CA HIS A 432 -0.69 -2.31 -13.24
C HIS A 432 0.44 -1.65 -14.03
N CYS A 433 1.66 -2.15 -13.89
CA CYS A 433 2.78 -1.72 -14.72
C CYS A 433 3.69 -2.88 -15.10
N LYS A 434 4.41 -2.71 -16.21
CA LYS A 434 5.58 -3.51 -16.57
C LYS A 434 6.82 -2.65 -16.42
N ILE A 435 7.85 -3.23 -15.81
CA ILE A 435 9.16 -2.62 -15.57
C ILE A 435 10.19 -3.43 -16.33
N ASP A 436 10.93 -2.76 -17.21
CA ASP A 436 12.10 -3.28 -17.91
C ASP A 436 13.34 -2.48 -17.46
N GLY A 437 14.50 -3.16 -17.40
CA GLY A 437 15.77 -2.53 -17.02
C GLY A 437 16.19 -2.85 -15.58
N PRO A 438 17.11 -2.06 -14.98
CA PRO A 438 17.74 -2.44 -13.72
C PRO A 438 16.75 -2.59 -12.55
N ALA A 439 15.69 -1.77 -12.49
CA ALA A 439 14.67 -1.86 -11.45
C ALA A 439 13.89 -3.20 -11.44
N ALA A 440 13.80 -3.90 -12.58
CA ALA A 440 13.17 -5.22 -12.63
C ALA A 440 13.96 -6.27 -11.79
N TYR A 441 15.28 -6.08 -11.65
CA TYR A 441 16.13 -6.93 -10.80
C TYR A 441 15.92 -6.66 -9.31
N ASP A 442 15.48 -5.47 -8.91
CA ASP A 442 15.11 -5.18 -7.52
C ASP A 442 13.80 -5.91 -7.15
N VAL A 443 12.83 -5.94 -8.07
CA VAL A 443 11.60 -6.74 -7.92
C VAL A 443 11.91 -8.23 -7.80
N LEU A 444 12.83 -8.73 -8.64
CA LEU A 444 13.33 -10.09 -8.54
C LEU A 444 14.04 -10.35 -7.20
N THR A 445 14.90 -9.45 -6.75
CA THR A 445 15.59 -9.56 -5.46
C THR A 445 14.57 -9.67 -4.32
N ASN A 446 13.51 -8.88 -4.35
CA ASN A 446 12.39 -9.02 -3.41
C ASN A 446 11.76 -10.43 -3.45
N PHE A 447 11.47 -10.97 -4.64
CA PHE A 447 10.95 -12.33 -4.79
C PHE A 447 11.89 -13.37 -4.16
N GLU A 448 13.18 -13.32 -4.49
CA GLU A 448 14.15 -14.28 -4.00
C GLU A 448 14.32 -14.24 -2.48
N GLN A 449 14.36 -13.03 -1.91
CA GLN A 449 14.43 -12.83 -0.45
C GLN A 449 13.22 -13.46 0.27
N ARG A 450 12.02 -13.33 -0.32
CA ARG A 450 10.79 -13.96 0.19
C ARG A 450 10.79 -15.47 -0.02
N TRP A 451 11.18 -15.95 -1.18
CA TRP A 451 11.29 -17.37 -1.50
C TRP A 451 12.17 -18.11 -0.49
N ARG A 452 13.38 -17.60 -0.26
CA ARG A 452 14.35 -18.14 0.71
C ARG A 452 13.80 -18.16 2.14
N LYS A 453 12.85 -17.28 2.47
CA LYS A 453 12.19 -17.27 3.78
C LYS A 453 11.09 -18.31 3.87
N ALA A 454 10.23 -18.39 2.86
CA ALA A 454 9.09 -19.30 2.81
C ALA A 454 9.52 -20.78 2.82
N THR A 455 10.62 -21.13 2.15
CA THR A 455 11.06 -22.53 1.97
C THR A 455 11.94 -23.08 3.11
N ARG A 456 12.32 -22.26 4.09
CA ARG A 456 13.25 -22.61 5.20
C ARG A 456 12.89 -23.87 5.98
N TRP A 457 11.60 -24.12 6.26
CA TRP A 457 11.19 -25.27 7.08
C TRP A 457 11.09 -26.57 6.27
N SER A 458 10.88 -26.47 4.96
CA SER A 458 10.98 -27.59 4.03
C SER A 458 12.40 -28.18 4.03
N GLU A 459 13.42 -27.35 4.17
CA GLU A 459 14.83 -27.79 4.28
C GLU A 459 15.13 -28.54 5.59
N LEU A 460 14.58 -28.08 6.72
CA LEU A 460 14.87 -28.67 8.04
C LEU A 460 14.17 -30.04 8.22
N GLY A 461 12.92 -30.17 7.78
CA GLY A 461 12.18 -31.45 7.83
C GLY A 461 12.77 -32.53 6.91
N ARG A 462 13.51 -32.13 5.86
CA ARG A 462 14.16 -33.04 4.91
C ARG A 462 15.54 -33.53 5.35
N ARG A 463 16.21 -32.87 6.31
CA ARG A 463 17.47 -33.40 6.89
C ARG A 463 17.31 -34.75 7.60
N PHE A 464 16.08 -35.16 7.92
CA PHE A 464 15.75 -36.48 8.49
C PHE A 464 15.32 -37.53 7.44
N LYS A 465 15.20 -37.17 6.15
CA LYS A 465 15.00 -38.11 5.04
C LYS A 465 16.19 -37.98 4.08
N ARG A 466 17.03 -39.02 3.98
CA ARG A 466 18.01 -39.15 2.89
C ARG A 466 17.28 -39.30 1.56
N MET A 467 16.75 -38.20 1.04
CA MET A 467 16.25 -38.12 -0.32
C MET A 467 16.24 -36.65 -0.76
N TYR A 468 17.25 -36.33 -1.58
CA TYR A 468 17.20 -35.42 -2.72
C TYR A 468 17.25 -33.87 -2.47
N HIS A 469 18.36 -33.27 -2.95
CA HIS A 469 18.89 -31.90 -2.84
C HIS A 469 18.07 -30.73 -3.49
N TRP A 470 16.80 -30.89 -3.85
CA TRP A 470 16.14 -30.07 -4.89
C TRP A 470 15.74 -28.62 -4.55
N HIS A 471 15.80 -28.16 -3.30
CA HIS A 471 15.26 -26.82 -2.94
C HIS A 471 16.28 -25.69 -2.81
N GLU A 472 17.56 -25.98 -2.56
CA GLU A 472 18.62 -24.95 -2.67
C GLU A 472 18.90 -24.55 -4.14
N ASP A 473 18.43 -25.37 -5.11
CA ASP A 473 18.61 -25.21 -6.56
C ASP A 473 17.35 -24.70 -7.29
N ALA A 474 16.32 -24.28 -6.55
CA ALA A 474 15.05 -23.83 -7.15
C ALA A 474 15.15 -22.43 -7.78
N LEU A 475 15.87 -21.51 -7.13
CA LEU A 475 16.16 -20.18 -7.67
C LEU A 475 17.30 -20.28 -8.67
N LEU A 476 17.11 -19.71 -9.86
CA LEU A 476 18.18 -19.68 -10.86
C LEU A 476 19.26 -18.68 -10.45
N LYS A 477 20.52 -19.06 -10.64
CA LYS A 477 21.65 -18.12 -10.53
C LYS A 477 21.79 -17.40 -11.86
N ILE A 478 21.08 -16.29 -12.02
CA ILE A 478 21.02 -15.55 -13.29
C ILE A 478 22.41 -15.14 -13.79
N GLU A 479 23.36 -14.89 -12.87
CA GLU A 479 24.77 -14.65 -13.18
C GLU A 479 25.46 -15.75 -14.00
N ARG A 480 24.90 -16.96 -14.02
CA ARG A 480 25.45 -18.12 -14.71
C ARG A 480 24.74 -18.44 -16.04
N ILE A 481 23.72 -17.66 -16.40
CA ILE A 481 22.96 -17.87 -17.64
C ILE A 481 23.66 -17.08 -18.76
N SER A 482 24.30 -17.79 -19.68
CA SER A 482 24.86 -17.19 -20.89
C SER A 482 23.75 -16.47 -21.67
N LEU A 483 24.05 -15.27 -22.19
CA LEU A 483 23.13 -14.42 -22.96
C LEU A 483 22.02 -13.70 -22.18
N MET A 484 22.01 -13.72 -20.84
CA MET A 484 21.27 -12.72 -20.06
C MET A 484 22.06 -11.40 -20.04
N LEU A 485 21.38 -10.26 -20.17
CA LEU A 485 21.94 -8.93 -19.88
C LEU A 485 22.22 -8.85 -18.39
N ASN A 486 23.44 -9.23 -18.02
CA ASN A 486 23.90 -9.20 -16.66
C ASN A 486 25.38 -8.81 -16.62
N PRO A 487 25.77 -7.87 -15.76
CA PRO A 487 27.15 -7.70 -15.41
C PRO A 487 27.58 -8.74 -14.34
N LEU A 488 28.87 -9.06 -14.33
CA LEU A 488 29.51 -9.92 -13.33
C LEU A 488 29.27 -9.39 -11.91
N SER A 489 29.34 -10.25 -10.89
CA SER A 489 29.11 -9.95 -9.45
C SER A 489 30.03 -8.86 -8.83
N HIS A 490 30.90 -8.22 -9.63
CA HIS A 490 31.86 -7.18 -9.24
C HIS A 490 31.54 -5.81 -9.83
N VAL A 491 30.40 -5.66 -10.49
CA VAL A 491 30.05 -4.45 -11.24
C VAL A 491 29.01 -3.64 -10.47
N PRO A 492 29.07 -2.29 -10.50
CA PRO A 492 28.12 -1.43 -9.82
C PRO A 492 26.67 -1.71 -10.20
N ASP A 493 25.79 -1.38 -9.27
CA ASP A 493 24.39 -1.75 -9.31
C ASP A 493 23.58 -0.96 -10.37
N ASP A 494 24.14 0.16 -10.84
CA ASP A 494 23.63 1.04 -11.91
C ASP A 494 24.47 0.95 -13.21
N ASP A 495 24.94 -0.26 -13.56
CA ASP A 495 25.77 -0.43 -14.75
C ASP A 495 24.98 -0.33 -16.06
N ARG A 496 25.55 0.41 -17.00
CA ARG A 496 25.00 0.66 -18.34
C ARG A 496 24.66 -0.60 -19.15
N SER A 497 25.27 -1.74 -18.85
CA SER A 497 24.95 -3.03 -19.48
C SER A 497 23.57 -3.59 -19.11
N ARG A 498 22.93 -3.07 -18.05
CA ARG A 498 21.55 -3.42 -17.65
C ARG A 498 20.51 -2.48 -18.24
N TRP A 499 20.93 -1.38 -18.85
CA TRP A 499 20.03 -0.38 -19.41
C TRP A 499 19.32 -0.93 -20.64
N VAL A 500 18.02 -0.66 -20.70
CA VAL A 500 17.17 -1.04 -21.84
C VAL A 500 16.89 0.16 -22.76
N THR A 501 17.14 1.36 -22.26
CA THR A 501 17.03 2.67 -22.92
C THR A 501 18.34 3.42 -22.68
N ASN A 502 18.77 4.23 -23.63
CA ASN A 502 19.93 5.10 -23.41
C ASN A 502 19.51 6.27 -22.50
N GLU A 503 20.45 6.79 -21.72
CA GLU A 503 20.19 7.96 -20.86
C GLU A 503 19.78 9.19 -21.68
N ASP A 504 20.32 9.35 -22.89
CA ASP A 504 19.97 10.43 -23.83
C ASP A 504 18.63 10.22 -24.57
N ASP A 505 17.93 9.11 -24.34
CA ASP A 505 16.62 8.82 -24.96
C ASP A 505 15.52 9.57 -24.20
N PRO A 506 14.73 10.45 -24.85
CA PRO A 506 13.62 11.14 -24.20
C PRO A 506 12.59 10.21 -23.55
N GLU A 507 12.45 8.99 -24.06
CA GLU A 507 11.53 7.98 -23.51
C GLU A 507 12.14 7.15 -22.37
N ASN A 508 13.37 7.47 -21.92
CA ASN A 508 13.99 6.83 -20.76
C ASN A 508 13.17 7.05 -19.48
N TRP A 509 13.23 6.07 -18.57
CA TRP A 509 12.61 6.14 -17.25
C TRP A 509 13.61 5.93 -16.13
N HIS A 510 13.45 6.73 -15.09
CA HIS A 510 14.07 6.51 -13.79
C HIS A 510 13.04 5.85 -12.89
N VAL A 511 13.38 4.69 -12.32
CA VAL A 511 12.43 3.84 -11.59
C VAL A 511 13.02 3.45 -10.24
N GLN A 512 12.23 3.56 -9.18
CA GLN A 512 12.60 3.13 -7.84
C GLN A 512 11.57 2.15 -7.28
N ILE A 513 12.05 1.06 -6.67
CA ILE A 513 11.18 0.05 -6.04
C ILE A 513 11.01 0.34 -4.56
N PHE A 514 9.76 0.29 -4.10
CA PHE A 514 9.38 0.52 -2.70
C PHE A 514 8.64 -0.69 -2.14
N ARG A 515 8.76 -0.89 -0.82
CA ARG A 515 8.06 -1.98 -0.12
C ARG A 515 7.51 -1.56 1.24
N SER A 516 6.50 -2.33 1.64
CA SER A 516 6.11 -2.51 3.03
C SER A 516 6.42 -3.96 3.37
N ILE A 517 7.49 -4.23 4.10
CA ILE A 517 7.87 -5.61 4.45
C ILE A 517 8.74 -5.65 5.71
N ASP A 518 8.72 -6.77 6.43
CA ASP A 518 9.57 -6.98 7.60
C ASP A 518 10.44 -8.24 7.51
N SER A 519 11.45 -8.30 8.38
CA SER A 519 12.33 -9.45 8.58
C SER A 519 11.61 -10.77 8.91
N GLY A 520 10.31 -10.75 9.23
CA GLY A 520 9.45 -11.93 9.36
C GLY A 520 9.13 -12.56 8.00
N SER A 521 8.96 -11.74 6.97
CA SER A 521 8.51 -12.12 5.62
C SER A 521 9.63 -12.41 4.62
N LEU A 522 10.87 -12.04 4.93
CA LEU A 522 12.00 -12.25 4.03
C LEU A 522 13.28 -12.74 4.74
N ARG A 523 14.28 -13.11 3.93
CA ARG A 523 15.65 -13.42 4.35
C ARG A 523 16.60 -12.50 3.57
N GLY A 524 17.51 -11.83 4.26
CA GLY A 524 18.48 -10.92 3.64
C GLY A 524 18.75 -9.67 4.48
N PHE A 525 17.77 -9.23 5.28
CA PHE A 525 17.97 -8.06 6.14
C PHE A 525 19.12 -8.27 7.15
N PRO A 526 19.94 -7.23 7.36
CA PRO A 526 21.02 -7.25 8.33
C PRO A 526 20.47 -7.41 9.75
N LYS A 527 21.36 -7.81 10.66
CA LYS A 527 21.04 -7.94 12.10
C LYS A 527 21.74 -6.89 12.93
N ASP A 528 22.86 -6.37 12.46
CA ASP A 528 23.57 -5.27 13.08
C ASP A 528 22.82 -3.96 12.79
N VAL A 529 22.74 -3.09 13.79
CA VAL A 529 21.91 -1.88 13.73
C VAL A 529 22.50 -0.85 12.79
N ARG A 530 23.83 -0.74 12.75
CA ARG A 530 24.51 0.19 11.84
C ARG A 530 24.36 -0.24 10.39
N GLU A 531 24.39 -1.55 10.15
CA GLU A 531 24.08 -2.09 8.81
C GLU A 531 22.61 -1.86 8.42
N VAL A 532 21.67 -2.00 9.35
CA VAL A 532 20.24 -1.71 9.14
C VAL A 532 20.06 -0.24 8.74
N GLU A 533 20.65 0.68 9.48
CA GLU A 533 20.61 2.12 9.20
C GLU A 533 21.28 2.45 7.87
N SER A 534 22.44 1.85 7.56
CA SER A 534 23.13 2.06 6.26
C SER A 534 22.35 1.56 5.04
N GLN A 535 21.33 0.73 5.26
CA GLN A 535 20.40 0.24 4.22
C GLN A 535 19.04 0.93 4.30
N ASN A 536 18.93 2.03 5.04
CA ASN A 536 17.71 2.85 5.20
C ASN A 536 16.51 2.08 5.77
N LEU A 537 16.77 1.04 6.56
CA LEU A 537 15.77 0.21 7.22
C LEU A 537 15.58 0.66 8.68
N VAL A 538 14.44 0.32 9.29
CA VAL A 538 14.14 0.71 10.68
C VAL A 538 14.06 -0.52 11.57
N CYS A 539 14.75 -0.48 12.71
CA CYS A 539 14.56 -1.45 13.79
C CYS A 539 13.29 -1.10 14.58
N ALA A 540 12.39 -2.07 14.79
CA ALA A 540 11.21 -1.91 15.63
C ALA A 540 11.05 -3.12 16.55
N LYS A 541 11.41 -2.95 17.84
CA LYS A 541 11.52 -4.04 18.84
C LYS A 541 12.51 -5.14 18.45
N TYR A 542 12.03 -6.12 17.70
CA TYR A 542 12.79 -7.30 17.29
C TYR A 542 12.75 -7.50 15.77
N LEU A 543 12.03 -6.64 15.06
CA LEU A 543 11.88 -6.66 13.61
C LEU A 543 12.78 -5.60 12.99
N VAL A 544 13.35 -5.92 11.84
CA VAL A 544 13.77 -4.92 10.85
C VAL A 544 12.60 -4.74 9.88
N VAL A 545 12.23 -3.49 9.61
CA VAL A 545 11.05 -3.11 8.82
C VAL A 545 11.47 -2.14 7.72
N ASP A 546 10.97 -2.40 6.52
CA ASP A 546 10.99 -1.51 5.37
C ASP A 546 9.61 -0.86 5.24
N ARG A 547 9.58 0.48 5.24
CA ARG A 547 8.37 1.32 5.11
C ARG A 547 8.53 2.33 3.97
N SER A 548 9.36 2.01 2.98
CA SER A 548 9.70 2.89 1.88
C SER A 548 8.48 3.33 1.06
N ILE A 549 7.41 2.53 0.98
CA ILE A 549 6.16 2.96 0.32
C ILE A 549 5.56 4.20 0.99
N GLN A 550 5.41 4.18 2.31
CA GLN A 550 4.87 5.33 3.04
C GLN A 550 5.74 6.57 2.84
N LYS A 551 7.07 6.41 2.91
CA LYS A 551 8.02 7.51 2.70
C LYS A 551 7.91 8.09 1.28
N ALA A 552 7.82 7.23 0.26
CA ALA A 552 7.69 7.65 -1.13
C ALA A 552 6.40 8.44 -1.37
N TYR A 553 5.27 7.99 -0.83
CA TYR A 553 4.02 8.77 -0.89
C TYR A 553 4.17 10.14 -0.21
N ILE A 554 4.76 10.20 0.98
CA ILE A 554 4.97 11.47 1.70
C ILE A 554 5.85 12.42 0.88
N GLN A 555 6.97 11.93 0.34
CA GLN A 555 7.88 12.75 -0.45
C GLN A 555 7.19 13.27 -1.71
N ALA A 556 6.49 12.42 -2.46
CA ALA A 556 5.76 12.82 -3.66
C ALA A 556 4.64 13.84 -3.37
N ILE A 557 3.94 13.72 -2.25
CA ILE A 557 2.94 14.72 -1.84
C ILE A 557 3.61 16.05 -1.46
N ARG A 558 4.72 16.00 -0.72
CA ARG A 558 5.47 17.19 -0.30
C ARG A 558 6.09 17.93 -1.49
N SER A 559 6.54 17.21 -2.52
CA SER A 559 7.10 17.79 -3.74
C SER A 559 6.05 18.23 -4.76
N ALA A 560 4.77 17.97 -4.54
CA ALA A 560 3.70 18.33 -5.47
C ALA A 560 3.48 19.86 -5.54
N GLU A 561 3.37 20.39 -6.74
CA GLU A 561 3.28 21.83 -7.00
C GLU A 561 1.95 22.25 -7.66
N ASN A 562 1.34 21.42 -8.51
CA ASN A 562 0.17 21.76 -9.30
C ASN A 562 -1.06 20.90 -8.94
N PHE A 563 -0.95 19.57 -9.02
CA PHE A 563 -2.05 18.68 -8.68
C PHE A 563 -1.62 17.27 -8.29
N ILE A 564 -2.53 16.58 -7.60
CA ILE A 564 -2.41 15.15 -7.27
C ILE A 564 -3.66 14.41 -7.75
N TYR A 565 -3.47 13.32 -8.49
CA TYR A 565 -4.53 12.38 -8.88
C TYR A 565 -4.29 11.02 -8.23
N ILE A 566 -5.23 10.53 -7.42
CA ILE A 566 -5.14 9.27 -6.68
C ILE A 566 -6.29 8.37 -7.08
N GLU A 567 -5.98 7.12 -7.36
CA GLU A 567 -6.97 6.04 -7.41
C GLU A 567 -6.60 4.98 -6.39
N ASN A 568 -7.49 4.71 -5.43
CA ASN A 568 -7.19 3.77 -4.35
C ASN A 568 -8.41 3.01 -3.85
N GLN A 569 -8.25 1.71 -3.59
CA GLN A 569 -9.29 0.87 -2.97
C GLN A 569 -9.71 1.38 -1.58
N TYR A 570 -8.78 1.93 -0.81
CA TYR A 570 -9.06 2.47 0.52
C TYR A 570 -8.47 3.86 0.66
N PHE A 571 -9.18 4.73 1.37
CA PHE A 571 -8.67 6.04 1.73
C PHE A 571 -9.04 6.37 3.18
N LEU A 572 -8.20 5.94 4.12
CA LEU A 572 -8.36 6.22 5.55
C LEU A 572 -6.99 6.30 6.22
N GLY A 573 -6.82 7.17 7.21
CA GLY A 573 -5.55 7.30 7.92
C GLY A 573 -5.40 8.61 8.69
N SER A 574 -4.20 8.80 9.26
CA SER A 574 -3.88 9.95 10.12
C SER A 574 -4.81 10.05 11.34
N SER A 575 -5.12 8.90 11.96
CA SER A 575 -6.18 8.83 12.97
C SER A 575 -5.99 9.74 14.17
N TYR A 576 -4.74 10.07 14.53
CA TYR A 576 -4.43 10.99 15.62
C TYR A 576 -5.10 12.37 15.47
N ALA A 577 -5.46 12.77 14.25
CA ALA A 577 -6.12 14.03 13.94
C ALA A 577 -7.62 13.91 13.61
N TRP A 578 -8.20 12.70 13.62
CA TRP A 578 -9.64 12.52 13.42
C TRP A 578 -10.47 13.27 14.47
N PRO A 579 -11.70 13.72 14.13
CA PRO A 579 -12.55 14.42 15.09
C PRO A 579 -12.94 13.53 16.28
N SER A 580 -13.01 12.22 16.07
CA SER A 580 -13.21 11.21 17.11
C SER A 580 -12.32 9.98 16.91
N TYR A 581 -12.18 9.11 17.92
CA TYR A 581 -11.39 7.88 17.84
C TYR A 581 -9.89 8.06 17.49
N LYS A 582 -9.25 9.08 18.07
CA LYS A 582 -7.86 9.44 17.76
C LYS A 582 -6.80 8.37 18.01
N ASN A 583 -7.11 7.36 18.83
CA ASN A 583 -6.18 6.32 19.28
C ASN A 583 -6.37 4.96 18.57
N THR A 584 -7.00 4.93 17.39
CA THR A 584 -7.22 3.68 16.62
C THR A 584 -5.92 3.10 16.03
N GLY A 585 -4.88 3.92 15.90
CA GLY A 585 -3.54 3.50 15.48
C GLY A 585 -3.35 3.42 13.96
N ALA A 586 -4.18 4.13 13.19
CA ALA A 586 -4.01 4.35 11.76
C ALA A 586 -3.13 5.59 11.52
N ASP A 587 -1.90 5.53 12.01
CA ASP A 587 -1.02 6.69 12.20
C ASP A 587 -0.25 7.12 10.94
N HIS A 588 -0.42 6.48 9.78
CA HIS A 588 0.25 6.94 8.56
C HIS A 588 -0.21 8.35 8.13
N LEU A 589 0.69 9.07 7.46
CA LEU A 589 0.55 10.51 7.25
C LEU A 589 -0.13 10.93 5.95
N ILE A 590 -0.41 9.99 5.04
CA ILE A 590 -0.83 10.31 3.65
C ILE A 590 -2.03 11.29 3.61
N PRO A 591 -3.17 11.04 4.29
CA PRO A 591 -4.27 12.00 4.29
C PRO A 591 -3.92 13.37 4.90
N MET A 592 -3.11 13.39 5.97
CA MET A 592 -2.66 14.63 6.60
C MET A 592 -1.73 15.43 5.69
N GLU A 593 -0.74 14.80 5.05
CA GLU A 593 0.20 15.47 4.14
C GLU A 593 -0.55 16.10 2.96
N ILE A 594 -1.58 15.43 2.41
CA ILE A 594 -2.43 16.00 1.35
C ILE A 594 -3.15 17.25 1.85
N ALA A 595 -3.81 17.17 3.01
CA ALA A 595 -4.55 18.32 3.56
C ALA A 595 -3.63 19.50 3.88
N LEU A 596 -2.42 19.23 4.38
CA LEU A 596 -1.43 20.27 4.68
C LEU A 596 -0.80 20.86 3.42
N LYS A 597 -0.56 20.06 2.38
CA LYS A 597 -0.10 20.58 1.07
C LYS A 597 -1.15 21.49 0.44
N ILE A 598 -2.43 21.13 0.49
CA ILE A 598 -3.50 22.03 0.06
C ILE A 598 -3.51 23.31 0.90
N ALA A 599 -3.42 23.18 2.23
CA ALA A 599 -3.41 24.34 3.11
C ALA A 599 -2.19 25.25 2.87
N SER A 600 -1.00 24.71 2.59
CA SER A 600 0.17 25.52 2.25
C SER A 600 -0.05 26.30 0.96
N LYS A 601 -0.55 25.64 -0.09
CA LYS A 601 -0.84 26.28 -1.38
C LYS A 601 -1.91 27.36 -1.27
N ILE A 602 -2.96 27.14 -0.46
CA ILE A 602 -3.96 28.17 -0.14
C ILE A 602 -3.31 29.38 0.54
N ARG A 603 -2.42 29.16 1.52
CA ARG A 603 -1.71 30.21 2.23
C ARG A 603 -0.77 31.02 1.32
N GLU A 604 -0.15 30.34 0.37
CA GLU A 604 0.73 30.91 -0.65
C GLU A 604 -0.06 31.58 -1.79
N ASN A 605 -1.39 31.45 -1.80
CA ASN A 605 -2.27 31.89 -2.88
C ASN A 605 -1.88 31.29 -4.24
N GLU A 606 -1.43 30.04 -4.22
CA GLU A 606 -1.09 29.24 -5.39
C GLU A 606 -2.21 28.25 -5.70
N ARG A 607 -2.44 28.00 -7.00
CA ARG A 607 -3.48 27.07 -7.40
C ARG A 607 -2.99 25.63 -7.23
N PHE A 608 -3.81 24.81 -6.56
CA PHE A 608 -3.53 23.40 -6.37
C PHE A 608 -4.83 22.60 -6.31
N SER A 609 -4.85 21.39 -6.87
CA SER A 609 -6.04 20.52 -6.82
C SER A 609 -5.69 19.07 -6.54
N VAL A 610 -6.60 18.36 -5.88
CA VAL A 610 -6.46 16.96 -5.53
C VAL A 610 -7.74 16.22 -5.90
N TYR A 611 -7.58 15.16 -6.68
CA TYR A 611 -8.63 14.30 -7.18
C TYR A 611 -8.42 12.90 -6.63
N ILE A 612 -9.42 12.35 -5.94
CA ILE A 612 -9.32 11.03 -5.30
C ILE A 612 -10.49 10.17 -5.77
N VAL A 613 -10.20 9.10 -6.50
CA VAL A 613 -11.16 8.09 -6.95
C VAL A 613 -11.04 6.87 -6.05
N ILE A 614 -12.15 6.50 -5.41
CA ILE A 614 -12.26 5.38 -4.48
C ILE A 614 -13.48 4.53 -4.85
N PRO A 615 -13.57 3.25 -4.42
CA PRO A 615 -14.77 2.47 -4.70
C PRO A 615 -15.95 3.08 -3.95
N MET A 616 -17.17 2.93 -4.50
CA MET A 616 -18.38 3.45 -3.86
C MET A 616 -18.51 2.88 -2.43
N TRP A 617 -18.22 1.60 -2.27
CA TRP A 617 -17.95 0.93 -0.99
C TRP A 617 -16.84 -0.11 -1.14
N PRO A 618 -16.10 -0.45 -0.06
CA PRO A 618 -15.19 -1.59 -0.05
C PRO A 618 -15.88 -2.91 -0.40
N GLU A 619 -15.23 -3.77 -1.18
CA GLU A 619 -15.79 -5.04 -1.63
C GLU A 619 -16.41 -5.90 -0.51
N GLY A 620 -17.55 -6.50 -0.83
CA GLY A 620 -18.37 -7.28 0.08
C GLY A 620 -19.76 -6.65 0.28
N TYR A 621 -20.55 -7.23 1.17
CA TYR A 621 -21.89 -6.75 1.46
C TYR A 621 -21.86 -5.41 2.21
N PRO A 622 -22.45 -4.31 1.69
CA PRO A 622 -22.34 -2.97 2.27
C PRO A 622 -22.84 -2.82 3.71
N ASN A 623 -23.84 -3.61 4.12
CA ASN A 623 -24.35 -3.59 5.51
C ASN A 623 -23.51 -4.45 6.47
N SER A 624 -22.47 -5.14 6.00
CA SER A 624 -21.62 -5.93 6.87
C SER A 624 -20.82 -5.04 7.82
N ALA A 625 -20.55 -5.55 9.03
CA ALA A 625 -19.81 -4.81 10.05
C ALA A 625 -18.41 -4.33 9.57
N PRO A 626 -17.59 -5.14 8.87
CA PRO A 626 -16.30 -4.67 8.36
C PRO A 626 -16.42 -3.52 7.37
N VAL A 627 -17.33 -3.63 6.38
CA VAL A 627 -17.52 -2.59 5.35
C VAL A 627 -18.02 -1.29 5.99
N GLN A 628 -19.01 -1.37 6.88
CA GLN A 628 -19.54 -0.21 7.59
C GLN A 628 -18.49 0.48 8.45
N GLU A 629 -17.61 -0.27 9.11
CA GLU A 629 -16.57 0.32 9.95
C GLU A 629 -15.44 0.95 9.12
N ILE A 630 -15.07 0.37 7.98
CA ILE A 630 -14.12 0.98 7.04
C ILE A 630 -14.66 2.30 6.50
N LEU A 631 -15.93 2.34 6.07
CA LEU A 631 -16.59 3.56 5.62
C LEU A 631 -16.65 4.63 6.73
N PHE A 632 -16.81 4.21 7.98
CA PHE A 632 -16.74 5.12 9.12
C PHE A 632 -15.35 5.77 9.26
N TRP A 633 -14.27 4.97 9.16
CA TRP A 633 -12.89 5.49 9.19
C TRP A 633 -12.56 6.40 8.01
N GLN A 634 -13.06 6.08 6.82
CA GLN A 634 -12.97 6.94 5.64
C GLN A 634 -13.68 8.27 5.89
N GLY A 635 -14.90 8.25 6.44
CA GLY A 635 -15.64 9.47 6.80
C GLY A 635 -14.92 10.34 7.84
N GLN A 636 -14.30 9.73 8.86
CA GLN A 636 -13.46 10.47 9.83
C GLN A 636 -12.24 11.12 9.16
N THR A 637 -11.64 10.43 8.18
CA THR A 637 -10.49 10.93 7.42
C THR A 637 -10.88 12.10 6.53
N MET A 638 -11.98 11.97 5.77
CA MET A 638 -12.54 13.06 4.94
C MET A 638 -12.87 14.29 5.78
N GLN A 639 -13.55 14.09 6.93
CA GLN A 639 -13.89 15.19 7.84
C GLN A 639 -12.65 15.94 8.33
N MET A 640 -11.61 15.20 8.75
CA MET A 640 -10.34 15.79 9.19
C MET A 640 -9.71 16.65 8.08
N MET A 641 -9.65 16.14 6.84
CA MET A 641 -9.03 16.87 5.72
C MET A 641 -9.81 18.13 5.38
N TYR A 642 -11.14 18.03 5.23
CA TYR A 642 -11.97 19.19 4.92
C TYR A 642 -11.99 20.23 6.04
N ASP A 643 -11.94 19.82 7.31
CA ASP A 643 -11.78 20.74 8.45
C ASP A 643 -10.49 21.57 8.36
N ILE A 644 -9.38 20.96 7.93
CA ILE A 644 -8.09 21.66 7.78
C ILE A 644 -8.19 22.68 6.64
N ILE A 645 -8.69 22.26 5.48
CA ILE A 645 -8.82 23.11 4.30
C ILE A 645 -9.76 24.29 4.57
N ALA A 646 -10.94 24.03 5.14
CA ALA A 646 -11.92 25.08 5.44
C ALA A 646 -11.40 26.11 6.46
N LYS A 647 -10.61 25.66 7.45
CA LYS A 647 -9.94 26.57 8.40
C LYS A 647 -8.92 27.45 7.71
N GLU A 648 -8.12 26.90 6.79
CA GLU A 648 -7.14 27.69 6.05
C GLU A 648 -7.80 28.68 5.10
N LEU A 649 -8.86 28.29 4.37
CA LEU A 649 -9.62 29.22 3.52
C LEU A 649 -10.14 30.44 4.30
N LYS A 650 -10.64 30.21 5.52
CA LYS A 650 -11.07 31.30 6.42
C LYS A 650 -9.90 32.13 6.92
N ALA A 651 -8.78 31.51 7.27
CA ALA A 651 -7.58 32.19 7.75
C ALA A 651 -6.95 33.08 6.67
N SER A 652 -7.00 32.65 5.41
CA SER A 652 -6.51 33.40 4.23
C SER A 652 -7.54 34.36 3.63
N GLU A 653 -8.68 34.59 4.30
CA GLU A 653 -9.76 35.50 3.87
C GLU A 653 -10.39 35.13 2.50
N LEU A 654 -10.28 33.87 2.07
CA LEU A 654 -10.87 33.34 0.84
C LEU A 654 -12.30 32.81 1.09
N THR A 655 -13.16 33.63 1.71
CA THR A 655 -14.50 33.21 2.16
C THR A 655 -15.48 32.86 1.04
N HIS A 656 -15.13 33.12 -0.21
CA HIS A 656 -15.94 32.78 -1.38
C HIS A 656 -15.51 31.48 -2.06
N SER A 657 -14.39 30.89 -1.64
CA SER A 657 -13.88 29.62 -2.15
C SER A 657 -14.48 28.46 -1.35
N HIS A 658 -14.73 27.34 -2.03
CA HIS A 658 -15.25 26.13 -1.40
C HIS A 658 -14.12 25.11 -1.20
N PRO A 659 -14.13 24.27 -0.13
CA PRO A 659 -13.10 23.23 0.03
C PRO A 659 -13.01 22.25 -1.17
N GLN A 660 -14.13 22.02 -1.87
CA GLN A 660 -14.18 21.20 -3.09
C GLN A 660 -13.59 21.90 -4.34
N ASP A 661 -13.19 23.16 -4.25
CA ASP A 661 -12.34 23.77 -5.29
C ASP A 661 -10.93 23.15 -5.25
N TYR A 662 -10.52 22.53 -4.13
CA TYR A 662 -9.17 22.01 -3.91
C TYR A 662 -9.13 20.49 -3.71
N LEU A 663 -10.08 19.90 -2.96
CA LEU A 663 -10.09 18.46 -2.66
C LEU A 663 -11.40 17.82 -3.08
N ASN A 664 -11.33 16.83 -3.97
CA ASN A 664 -12.51 16.15 -4.51
C ASN A 664 -12.41 14.63 -4.40
N PHE A 665 -13.50 14.02 -3.94
CA PHE A 665 -13.67 12.57 -3.88
C PHE A 665 -14.72 12.11 -4.89
N TYR A 666 -14.38 11.06 -5.62
CA TYR A 666 -15.22 10.44 -6.63
C TYR A 666 -15.29 8.93 -6.43
N CYS A 667 -16.26 8.30 -7.05
CA CYS A 667 -16.29 6.86 -7.26
C CYS A 667 -16.69 6.54 -8.70
N LEU A 668 -16.60 5.28 -9.08
CA LEU A 668 -16.96 4.84 -10.43
C LEU A 668 -18.26 4.02 -10.41
N GLY A 669 -19.06 4.17 -11.45
CA GLY A 669 -20.26 3.38 -11.66
C GLY A 669 -20.64 3.31 -13.12
N ASN A 670 -21.37 2.24 -13.47
CA ASN A 670 -21.88 2.05 -14.81
C ASN A 670 -23.40 1.89 -14.79
N ARG A 671 -24.03 2.18 -15.92
CA ARG A 671 -25.45 1.97 -16.15
C ARG A 671 -25.68 1.47 -17.57
N GLU A 672 -26.23 0.26 -17.69
CA GLU A 672 -26.51 -0.41 -18.96
C GLU A 672 -28.01 -0.73 -19.07
N PRO A 673 -28.61 -0.63 -20.27
CA PRO A 673 -30.00 -0.99 -20.46
C PRO A 673 -30.19 -2.50 -20.24
N CYS A 674 -31.26 -2.88 -19.56
CA CYS A 674 -31.65 -4.28 -19.45
C CYS A 674 -32.36 -4.71 -20.73
N ASN A 675 -31.96 -5.85 -21.32
CA ASN A 675 -32.64 -6.38 -22.49
C ASN A 675 -34.01 -6.95 -22.11
N GLU A 676 -35.11 -6.39 -22.64
CA GLU A 676 -36.48 -6.91 -22.46
C GLU A 676 -36.64 -8.35 -23.01
N GLU A 677 -35.81 -8.76 -23.99
CA GLU A 677 -35.83 -10.11 -24.57
C GLU A 677 -35.34 -11.20 -23.59
N ASP A 678 -34.48 -10.85 -22.62
CA ASP A 678 -34.04 -11.76 -21.54
C ASP A 678 -35.15 -12.04 -20.51
N GLU A 679 -36.11 -11.13 -20.35
CA GLU A 679 -37.32 -11.40 -19.55
C GLU A 679 -38.24 -12.41 -20.27
N SER A 680 -38.32 -12.40 -21.59
CA SER A 680 -39.17 -13.34 -22.36
C SER A 680 -38.58 -14.76 -22.45
N THR A 681 -37.24 -14.88 -22.46
CA THR A 681 -36.53 -16.16 -22.34
C THR A 681 -36.34 -16.61 -20.88
N SER A 682 -36.63 -15.76 -19.89
CA SER A 682 -36.72 -16.16 -18.49
C SER A 682 -37.83 -17.19 -18.21
N GLY A 683 -38.84 -17.29 -19.08
CA GLY A 683 -39.79 -18.40 -19.09
C GLY A 683 -39.12 -19.76 -19.29
N SER A 684 -37.98 -19.80 -19.99
CA SER A 684 -37.14 -20.99 -20.24
C SER A 684 -35.92 -21.09 -19.31
N ARG A 685 -35.37 -19.95 -18.83
CA ARG A 685 -34.31 -19.92 -17.79
C ARG A 685 -34.83 -20.23 -16.37
N SER A 686 -36.15 -20.38 -16.20
CA SER A 686 -36.81 -20.87 -14.97
C SER A 686 -36.37 -22.27 -14.49
N SER A 687 -35.50 -22.96 -15.24
CA SER A 687 -34.85 -24.20 -14.80
C SER A 687 -33.61 -23.99 -13.90
N ARG A 688 -33.14 -22.75 -13.71
CA ARG A 688 -32.08 -22.39 -12.72
C ARG A 688 -32.56 -21.19 -11.89
N GLY A 689 -33.29 -21.43 -10.80
CA GLY A 689 -33.99 -20.41 -9.99
C GLY A 689 -33.12 -19.38 -9.26
N GLY A 690 -32.49 -18.45 -9.98
CA GLY A 690 -31.78 -17.30 -9.43
C GLY A 690 -32.71 -16.10 -9.15
N SER A 691 -32.46 -15.38 -8.06
CA SER A 691 -33.16 -14.11 -7.75
C SER A 691 -32.52 -12.93 -8.49
N VAL A 692 -33.34 -12.04 -9.05
CA VAL A 692 -32.88 -10.81 -9.73
C VAL A 692 -32.67 -9.68 -8.70
N SER A 693 -31.50 -9.07 -8.69
CA SER A 693 -31.14 -7.97 -7.76
C SER A 693 -31.87 -6.66 -8.11
N SER A 694 -32.03 -5.75 -7.14
CA SER A 694 -32.56 -4.40 -7.42
C SER A 694 -31.66 -3.62 -8.39
N SER A 695 -30.35 -3.83 -8.30
CA SER A 695 -29.35 -3.27 -9.22
C SER A 695 -29.56 -3.70 -10.67
N TYR A 696 -29.93 -4.97 -10.90
CA TYR A 696 -30.33 -5.42 -12.23
C TYR A 696 -31.55 -4.65 -12.73
N LYS A 697 -32.60 -4.47 -11.92
CA LYS A 697 -33.82 -3.75 -12.34
C LYS A 697 -33.57 -2.30 -12.76
N HIS A 698 -32.65 -1.61 -12.07
CA HIS A 698 -32.28 -0.22 -12.41
C HIS A 698 -31.16 -0.12 -13.44
N GLY A 699 -30.63 -1.26 -13.91
CA GLY A 699 -29.57 -1.34 -14.89
C GLY A 699 -28.22 -0.79 -14.41
N ARG A 700 -27.94 -0.75 -13.10
CA ARG A 700 -26.79 -0.02 -12.54
C ARG A 700 -25.96 -0.84 -11.55
N PHE A 701 -24.66 -0.57 -11.47
CA PHE A 701 -23.81 -1.02 -10.37
C PHE A 701 -22.54 -0.17 -10.27
N MET A 702 -21.83 -0.24 -9.14
CA MET A 702 -20.51 0.38 -9.04
C MET A 702 -19.50 -0.35 -9.92
N ILE A 703 -18.56 0.39 -10.47
CA ILE A 703 -17.30 -0.16 -10.99
C ILE A 703 -16.35 -0.17 -9.79
N TYR A 704 -15.80 -1.34 -9.47
CA TYR A 704 -14.98 -1.47 -8.28
C TYR A 704 -13.57 -0.96 -8.53
N VAL A 705 -13.23 0.15 -7.89
CA VAL A 705 -11.88 0.73 -7.90
C VAL A 705 -10.99 -0.10 -6.99
N HIS A 706 -10.24 -1.03 -7.58
CA HIS A 706 -9.19 -1.79 -6.91
C HIS A 706 -7.80 -1.20 -7.16
N ALA A 707 -7.69 -0.12 -7.93
CA ALA A 707 -6.45 0.64 -8.12
C ALA A 707 -5.68 0.93 -6.83
N LYS A 708 -4.34 1.08 -6.95
CA LYS A 708 -3.46 1.64 -5.93
C LYS A 708 -2.36 2.50 -6.57
N GLY A 709 -2.75 3.67 -7.06
CA GLY A 709 -1.86 4.58 -7.78
C GLY A 709 -2.00 6.04 -7.36
N MET A 710 -0.94 6.81 -7.63
CA MET A 710 -0.92 8.26 -7.47
C MET A 710 -0.08 8.88 -8.59
N ILE A 711 -0.62 9.88 -9.27
CA ILE A 711 0.06 10.71 -10.26
C ILE A 711 0.24 12.11 -9.67
N VAL A 712 1.43 12.67 -9.81
CA VAL A 712 1.78 13.99 -9.32
C VAL A 712 2.28 14.81 -10.51
N ASP A 713 1.64 15.97 -10.73
CA ASP A 713 2.05 17.01 -11.67
C ASP A 713 2.29 16.56 -13.13
N ASP A 714 1.67 15.44 -13.54
CA ASP A 714 1.86 14.79 -14.84
C ASP A 714 3.32 14.34 -15.16
N GLU A 715 4.21 14.32 -14.16
CA GLU A 715 5.62 13.93 -14.33
C GLU A 715 6.04 12.71 -13.52
N TYR A 716 5.37 12.43 -12.40
CA TYR A 716 5.72 11.32 -11.51
C TYR A 716 4.50 10.43 -11.23
N VAL A 717 4.74 9.11 -11.20
CA VAL A 717 3.72 8.10 -10.89
C VAL A 717 4.22 7.13 -9.83
N ILE A 718 3.40 6.87 -8.81
CA ILE A 718 3.54 5.73 -7.89
C ILE A 718 2.44 4.73 -8.20
N LEU A 719 2.80 3.46 -8.36
CA LEU A 719 1.84 2.38 -8.63
C LEU A 719 2.27 1.09 -7.94
N GLY A 720 1.33 0.36 -7.35
CA GLY A 720 1.65 -0.92 -6.72
C GLY A 720 0.46 -1.65 -6.14
N SER A 721 0.71 -2.32 -5.01
CA SER A 721 -0.27 -3.14 -4.28
C SER A 721 -0.79 -2.48 -3.00
N ALA A 722 -0.14 -1.38 -2.57
CA ALA A 722 -0.38 -0.76 -1.27
C ALA A 722 -1.58 0.19 -1.27
N ASN A 723 -2.56 -0.13 -0.43
CA ASN A 723 -3.72 0.73 -0.20
C ASN A 723 -3.37 1.93 0.69
N ILE A 724 -4.13 3.03 0.62
CA ILE A 724 -4.01 4.15 1.58
C ILE A 724 -4.80 3.79 2.84
N ASN A 725 -4.18 2.90 3.62
CA ASN A 725 -4.59 2.48 4.94
C ASN A 725 -3.36 2.05 5.76
N GLN A 726 -3.53 1.84 7.07
CA GLN A 726 -2.46 1.42 7.95
C GLN A 726 -1.98 0.00 7.66
N ARG A 727 -2.88 -0.91 7.22
CA ARG A 727 -2.54 -2.27 6.82
C ARG A 727 -1.42 -2.32 5.77
N SER A 728 -1.46 -1.45 4.76
CA SER A 728 -0.45 -1.40 3.70
C SER A 728 0.70 -0.45 4.03
N MET A 729 0.47 0.65 4.76
CA MET A 729 1.49 1.69 5.01
C MET A 729 2.41 1.43 6.24
N ALA A 730 2.06 0.46 7.09
CA ALA A 730 2.82 0.20 8.32
C ALA A 730 4.16 -0.53 8.14
N GLY A 731 4.38 -1.22 7.01
CA GLY A 731 5.55 -2.09 6.78
C GLY A 731 5.56 -3.41 7.55
N SER A 732 4.99 -3.45 8.75
CA SER A 732 4.94 -4.64 9.61
C SER A 732 3.58 -5.36 9.62
N ARG A 733 2.60 -4.90 8.85
CA ARG A 733 1.26 -5.52 8.72
C ARG A 733 1.25 -6.41 7.49
N ASP A 734 0.56 -6.02 6.42
CA ASP A 734 0.59 -6.73 5.13
C ASP A 734 1.92 -6.45 4.42
N THR A 735 2.34 -7.39 3.56
CA THR A 735 3.50 -7.13 2.70
C THR A 735 3.05 -6.57 1.36
N GLU A 736 3.60 -5.43 0.97
CA GLU A 736 3.27 -4.71 -0.27
C GLU A 736 4.53 -4.44 -1.08
N ILE A 737 4.33 -4.12 -2.36
CA ILE A 737 5.34 -3.64 -3.30
C ILE A 737 4.73 -2.54 -4.17
N ALA A 738 5.52 -1.52 -4.46
CA ALA A 738 5.19 -0.46 -5.40
C ALA A 738 6.43 -0.01 -6.16
N MET A 739 6.25 0.68 -7.26
CA MET A 739 7.27 1.46 -7.93
C MET A 739 6.90 2.94 -7.89
N GLY A 740 7.91 3.80 -7.91
CA GLY A 740 7.78 5.18 -8.31
C GLY A 740 8.65 5.44 -9.53
N ALA A 741 8.14 6.20 -10.50
CA ALA A 741 8.85 6.44 -11.75
C ALA A 741 8.52 7.80 -12.35
N TYR A 742 9.50 8.35 -13.09
CA TYR A 742 9.35 9.54 -13.93
C TYR A 742 10.22 9.42 -15.17
N GLN A 743 9.92 10.23 -16.18
CA GLN A 743 10.75 10.42 -17.36
C GLN A 743 11.56 11.70 -17.21
N PRO A 744 12.91 11.66 -17.12
CA PRO A 744 13.72 12.84 -16.81
C PRO A 744 13.58 13.97 -17.86
N TYR A 745 13.29 13.64 -19.12
CA TYR A 745 13.06 14.62 -20.20
C TYR A 745 11.65 15.22 -20.19
N HIS A 746 10.73 14.66 -19.42
CA HIS A 746 9.33 15.11 -19.32
C HIS A 746 9.01 15.51 -17.87
N THR A 747 9.79 16.46 -17.35
CA THR A 747 9.58 17.09 -16.04
C THR A 747 9.35 18.59 -16.18
N TRP A 748 8.69 19.21 -15.20
CA TRP A 748 8.53 20.66 -15.09
C TRP A 748 9.89 21.36 -15.04
N ALA A 749 10.85 20.80 -14.32
CA ALA A 749 12.21 21.33 -14.22
C ALA A 749 12.89 21.43 -15.59
N GLN A 750 12.73 20.40 -16.44
CA GLN A 750 13.37 20.35 -17.76
C GLN A 750 12.60 21.13 -18.83
N LYS A 751 11.27 20.98 -18.89
CA LYS A 751 10.44 21.56 -19.97
C LYS A 751 10.06 23.02 -19.74
N LYS A 752 10.02 23.49 -18.48
CA LYS A 752 9.53 24.83 -18.07
C LYS A 752 8.08 25.14 -18.45
N HIS A 753 7.39 24.15 -18.99
CA HIS A 753 5.95 24.10 -19.23
C HIS A 753 5.47 22.71 -18.82
N GLN A 754 4.16 22.51 -18.85
CA GLN A 754 3.58 21.25 -18.45
C GLN A 754 4.15 20.07 -19.27
N PRO A 755 4.66 19.02 -18.61
CA PRO A 755 5.21 17.86 -19.27
C PRO A 755 4.10 17.01 -19.90
N ARG A 756 4.25 16.64 -21.18
CA ARG A 756 3.31 15.73 -21.87
C ARG A 756 3.96 14.42 -22.28
N GLY A 757 4.64 13.78 -21.33
CA GLY A 757 5.20 12.44 -21.49
C GLY A 757 4.15 11.34 -21.30
N GLN A 758 4.62 10.11 -21.11
CA GLN A 758 3.78 8.94 -20.87
C GLN A 758 2.93 9.04 -19.60
N VAL A 759 3.39 9.73 -18.56
CA VAL A 759 2.62 9.94 -17.31
C VAL A 759 1.37 10.80 -17.59
N TYR A 760 1.53 11.92 -18.30
CA TYR A 760 0.42 12.73 -18.82
C TYR A 760 -0.51 11.90 -19.72
N GLY A 761 0.05 11.13 -20.66
CA GLY A 761 -0.73 10.28 -21.56
C GLY A 761 -1.59 9.26 -20.81
N TYR A 762 -1.02 8.62 -19.80
CA TYR A 762 -1.71 7.68 -18.93
C TYR A 762 -2.83 8.35 -18.15
N ARG A 763 -2.58 9.52 -17.54
CA ARG A 763 -3.57 10.27 -16.77
C ARG A 763 -4.73 10.76 -17.65
N MET A 764 -4.44 11.25 -18.85
CA MET A 764 -5.46 11.59 -19.86
C MET A 764 -6.26 10.35 -20.28
N SER A 765 -5.63 9.18 -20.43
CA SER A 765 -6.30 7.94 -20.82
C SER A 765 -7.28 7.45 -19.73
N LEU A 766 -6.87 7.50 -18.46
CA LEU A 766 -7.76 7.24 -17.32
C LEU A 766 -8.92 8.24 -17.28
N TRP A 767 -8.66 9.52 -17.55
CA TRP A 767 -9.74 10.52 -17.60
C TRP A 767 -10.67 10.34 -18.80
N ALA A 768 -10.17 9.85 -19.93
CA ALA A 768 -10.99 9.53 -21.10
C ALA A 768 -11.98 8.41 -20.78
N GLU A 769 -11.54 7.37 -20.08
CA GLU A 769 -12.38 6.30 -19.55
C GLU A 769 -13.41 6.85 -18.55
N HIS A 770 -12.95 7.55 -17.51
CA HIS A 770 -13.83 7.99 -16.42
C HIS A 770 -14.84 9.06 -16.86
N THR A 771 -14.46 9.96 -17.76
CA THR A 771 -15.32 11.06 -18.21
C THR A 771 -16.02 10.80 -19.54
N GLY A 772 -15.63 9.74 -20.27
CA GLY A 772 -16.16 9.41 -21.60
C GLY A 772 -15.75 10.39 -22.71
N THR A 773 -14.89 11.37 -22.41
CA THR A 773 -14.51 12.47 -23.31
C THR A 773 -13.08 12.93 -23.04
N ILE A 774 -12.49 13.70 -23.95
CA ILE A 774 -11.25 14.45 -23.70
C ILE A 774 -11.52 15.92 -24.02
N GLU A 775 -11.26 16.79 -23.05
CA GLU A 775 -11.53 18.22 -23.14
C GLU A 775 -10.24 19.01 -22.90
N ASP A 776 -10.13 20.20 -23.51
CA ASP A 776 -8.88 20.98 -23.44
C ASP A 776 -8.52 21.40 -22.01
N TYR A 777 -9.50 21.67 -21.15
CA TYR A 777 -9.25 22.02 -19.75
C TYR A 777 -8.74 20.84 -18.92
N PHE A 778 -8.81 19.59 -19.41
CA PHE A 778 -8.14 18.45 -18.76
C PHE A 778 -6.61 18.53 -18.86
N LYS A 779 -6.11 19.38 -19.76
CA LYS A 779 -4.69 19.69 -19.84
C LYS A 779 -4.25 20.55 -18.65
N GLU A 780 -5.13 21.20 -17.90
CA GLU A 780 -4.73 22.00 -16.73
C GLU A 780 -5.49 21.51 -15.48
N PRO A 781 -5.13 20.33 -14.93
CA PRO A 781 -5.87 19.70 -13.82
C PRO A 781 -5.89 20.58 -12.56
N GLU A 782 -4.88 21.40 -12.34
CA GLU A 782 -4.84 22.37 -11.25
C GLU A 782 -5.90 23.46 -11.42
N SER A 783 -6.28 23.84 -12.64
CA SER A 783 -7.19 24.97 -12.87
C SER A 783 -8.55 24.82 -12.20
N LEU A 784 -9.13 25.93 -11.75
CA LEU A 784 -10.49 25.93 -11.17
C LEU A 784 -11.54 25.50 -12.20
N THR A 785 -11.35 25.91 -13.46
CA THR A 785 -12.20 25.52 -14.58
C THR A 785 -12.24 24.00 -14.74
N CYS A 786 -11.09 23.32 -14.69
CA CYS A 786 -11.04 21.86 -14.77
C CYS A 786 -11.80 21.20 -13.61
N VAL A 787 -11.51 21.62 -12.37
CA VAL A 787 -12.19 21.09 -11.17
C VAL A 787 -13.71 21.25 -11.26
N GLN A 788 -14.19 22.45 -11.63
CA GLN A 788 -15.63 22.71 -11.71
C GLN A 788 -16.31 21.87 -12.78
N ASN A 789 -15.69 21.69 -13.95
CA ASN A 789 -16.26 20.87 -15.02
C ASN A 789 -16.30 19.38 -14.65
N ILE A 790 -15.23 18.85 -14.04
CA ILE A 790 -15.21 17.48 -13.54
C ILE A 790 -16.28 17.27 -12.46
N ASN A 791 -16.40 18.21 -11.51
CA ASN A 791 -17.43 18.16 -10.48
C ASN A 791 -18.85 18.20 -11.07
N ASN A 792 -19.09 19.05 -12.07
CA ASN A 792 -20.39 19.13 -12.75
C ASN A 792 -20.75 17.84 -13.50
N LEU A 793 -19.77 17.22 -14.17
CA LEU A 793 -19.94 15.92 -14.83
C LEU A 793 -20.27 14.84 -13.81
N ALA A 794 -19.45 14.74 -12.75
CA ALA A 794 -19.61 13.75 -11.69
C ALA A 794 -20.95 13.88 -10.95
N GLU A 795 -21.42 15.11 -10.73
CA GLU A 795 -22.74 15.39 -10.15
C GLU A 795 -23.89 15.01 -11.07
N THR A 796 -23.76 15.32 -12.36
CA THR A 796 -24.77 14.95 -13.36
C THR A 796 -24.87 13.44 -13.48
N ASN A 797 -23.73 12.75 -13.55
CA ASN A 797 -23.69 11.30 -13.55
C ASN A 797 -24.23 10.69 -12.27
N TRP A 798 -23.97 11.28 -11.08
CA TRP A 798 -24.57 10.77 -9.83
C TRP A 798 -26.11 10.85 -9.86
N ARG A 799 -26.67 11.97 -10.34
CA ARG A 799 -28.13 12.12 -10.50
C ARG A 799 -28.69 11.08 -11.47
N ASN A 800 -28.02 10.89 -12.61
CA ASN A 800 -28.40 9.90 -13.61
C ASN A 800 -28.24 8.47 -13.09
N PHE A 801 -27.19 8.18 -12.33
CA PHE A 801 -26.96 6.87 -11.72
C PHE A 801 -28.05 6.53 -10.70
N THR A 802 -28.47 7.51 -9.90
CA THR A 802 -29.47 7.32 -8.83
C THR A 802 -30.93 7.43 -9.29
N SER A 803 -31.19 7.95 -10.49
CA SER A 803 -32.53 8.05 -11.09
C SER A 803 -33.26 6.69 -11.18
N ASP A 804 -34.56 6.70 -10.87
CA ASP A 804 -35.43 5.53 -11.01
C ASP A 804 -35.56 5.09 -12.48
N GLU A 805 -35.69 6.06 -13.40
CA GLU A 805 -35.72 5.81 -14.85
C GLU A 805 -34.30 5.66 -15.41
N PHE A 806 -34.15 4.78 -16.40
CA PHE A 806 -32.87 4.54 -17.07
C PHE A 806 -32.38 5.79 -17.81
N THR A 807 -31.16 6.19 -17.51
CA THR A 807 -30.44 7.28 -18.19
C THR A 807 -29.01 6.84 -18.43
N LEU A 808 -28.50 7.03 -19.65
CA LEU A 808 -27.12 6.76 -19.96
C LEU A 808 -26.20 7.72 -19.18
N LEU A 809 -25.06 7.22 -18.71
CA LEU A 809 -24.01 8.03 -18.08
C LEU A 809 -23.05 8.56 -19.14
N GLN A 810 -22.45 9.71 -18.88
CA GLN A 810 -21.29 10.18 -19.64
C GLN A 810 -20.02 9.67 -18.96
N GLY A 811 -19.43 8.60 -19.49
CA GLY A 811 -18.33 7.89 -18.80
C GLY A 811 -18.81 7.23 -17.50
N HIS A 812 -17.91 7.14 -16.52
CA HIS A 812 -18.07 6.35 -15.31
C HIS A 812 -17.92 7.14 -14.00
N LEU A 813 -17.39 8.36 -14.07
CA LEU A 813 -17.09 9.17 -12.89
C LEU A 813 -18.37 9.66 -12.21
N LEU A 814 -18.50 9.32 -10.93
CA LEU A 814 -19.60 9.73 -10.06
C LEU A 814 -19.04 10.59 -8.92
N LYS A 815 -19.82 11.60 -8.50
CA LYS A 815 -19.55 12.29 -7.23
C LYS A 815 -19.59 11.25 -6.12
N TYR A 816 -18.58 11.21 -5.25
CA TYR A 816 -18.70 10.40 -4.04
C TYR A 816 -19.89 10.92 -3.23
N PRO A 817 -20.79 10.07 -2.67
CA PRO A 817 -22.12 10.50 -2.20
C PRO A 817 -22.13 11.23 -0.86
N ILE A 818 -21.24 12.20 -0.70
CA ILE A 818 -21.11 13.10 0.44
C ILE A 818 -21.40 14.54 0.03
N LYS A 819 -21.93 15.29 1.00
CA LYS A 819 -22.02 16.74 0.97
C LYS A 819 -20.93 17.32 1.87
N VAL A 820 -20.19 18.28 1.34
CA VAL A 820 -19.24 19.12 2.08
C VAL A 820 -19.80 20.54 2.08
N ASP A 821 -19.84 21.19 3.23
CA ASP A 821 -20.19 22.61 3.31
C ASP A 821 -18.95 23.52 3.38
N GLU A 822 -19.17 24.83 3.34
CA GLU A 822 -18.11 25.86 3.42
C GLU A 822 -17.31 25.79 4.72
N ASP A 823 -17.87 25.20 5.78
CA ASP A 823 -17.19 25.00 7.06
C ASP A 823 -16.33 23.72 7.10
N GLY A 824 -16.37 22.92 6.03
CA GLY A 824 -15.66 21.64 5.91
C GLY A 824 -16.42 20.46 6.50
N LYS A 825 -17.68 20.64 6.91
CA LYS A 825 -18.48 19.56 7.49
C LYS A 825 -18.89 18.55 6.42
N VAL A 826 -18.61 17.28 6.70
CA VAL A 826 -18.96 16.15 5.84
C VAL A 826 -20.25 15.50 6.34
N SER A 827 -21.20 15.35 5.43
CA SER A 827 -22.47 14.64 5.66
C SER A 827 -22.80 13.78 4.45
N ALA A 828 -23.73 12.83 4.58
CA ALA A 828 -24.25 12.14 3.41
C ALA A 828 -25.01 13.14 2.51
N LEU A 829 -25.04 12.89 1.19
CA LEU A 829 -25.91 13.67 0.31
C LEU A 829 -27.37 13.57 0.78
N PRO A 830 -28.16 14.66 0.70
CA PRO A 830 -29.59 14.62 1.01
C PRO A 830 -30.30 13.50 0.27
N ASP A 831 -31.19 12.78 0.95
CA ASP A 831 -31.94 11.62 0.42
C ASP A 831 -31.10 10.39 0.01
N HIS A 832 -29.77 10.44 0.22
CA HIS A 832 -28.83 9.37 -0.11
C HIS A 832 -27.99 8.93 1.10
N GLU A 833 -28.64 8.73 2.26
CA GLU A 833 -27.97 8.20 3.46
C GLU A 833 -27.41 6.78 3.27
N TYR A 834 -28.00 6.03 2.33
CA TYR A 834 -27.64 4.66 2.00
C TYR A 834 -27.28 4.53 0.52
N PHE A 835 -26.41 3.57 0.19
CA PHE A 835 -26.10 3.29 -1.22
C PHE A 835 -27.31 2.74 -1.97
N PRO A 836 -27.50 3.15 -3.24
CA PRO A 836 -28.63 2.72 -4.05
C PRO A 836 -28.65 1.19 -4.22
N ASP A 837 -29.85 0.60 -4.14
CA ASP A 837 -30.16 -0.83 -4.35
C ASP A 837 -29.60 -1.84 -3.33
N VAL A 838 -28.46 -1.54 -2.70
CA VAL A 838 -27.71 -2.48 -1.86
C VAL A 838 -27.75 -2.15 -0.36
N GLY A 839 -28.15 -0.92 -0.01
CA GLY A 839 -28.14 -0.42 1.37
C GLY A 839 -26.73 -0.13 1.88
N GLY A 840 -26.54 -0.11 3.20
CA GLY A 840 -25.29 0.31 3.84
C GLY A 840 -25.20 1.82 3.91
N LYS A 841 -24.85 2.37 5.07
CA LYS A 841 -24.72 3.82 5.24
C LYS A 841 -23.49 4.32 4.51
N VAL A 842 -23.61 5.43 3.79
CA VAL A 842 -22.51 6.04 3.03
C VAL A 842 -21.34 6.42 3.93
N LEU A 843 -21.62 7.06 5.08
CA LEU A 843 -20.61 7.43 6.08
C LEU A 843 -20.30 6.30 7.08
N GLY A 844 -20.79 5.09 6.79
CA GLY A 844 -20.53 3.91 7.60
C GLY A 844 -21.15 3.95 9.00
N SER A 845 -20.75 2.98 9.81
CA SER A 845 -21.10 2.90 11.22
C SER A 845 -20.08 2.06 11.98
N LEU A 846 -19.94 2.34 13.27
CA LEU A 846 -19.03 1.59 14.13
C LEU A 846 -19.52 0.17 14.38
N SER A 847 -18.55 -0.71 14.57
CA SER A 847 -18.76 -2.09 14.94
C SER A 847 -17.95 -2.46 16.20
N ASN A 848 -18.06 -3.70 16.67
CA ASN A 848 -17.26 -4.22 17.78
C ASN A 848 -15.95 -4.89 17.29
N LEU A 849 -15.59 -4.75 16.01
CA LEU A 849 -14.34 -5.33 15.51
C LEU A 849 -13.14 -4.53 16.05
N PRO A 850 -12.00 -5.19 16.32
CA PRO A 850 -10.77 -4.49 16.61
C PRO A 850 -10.35 -3.58 15.44
N SER A 851 -10.11 -2.30 15.69
CA SER A 851 -9.73 -1.34 14.65
C SER A 851 -8.50 -1.77 13.85
N ALA A 852 -7.59 -2.57 14.42
CA ALA A 852 -6.44 -3.13 13.72
C ALA A 852 -6.79 -4.07 12.53
N LEU A 853 -8.04 -4.53 12.43
CA LEU A 853 -8.55 -5.30 11.29
C LEU A 853 -8.99 -4.42 10.12
N THR A 854 -9.61 -3.30 10.44
CA THR A 854 -10.32 -2.40 9.51
C THR A 854 -9.56 -1.10 9.24
N THR A 855 -8.34 -0.97 9.76
CA THR A 855 -7.44 0.19 9.56
C THR A 855 -6.21 -0.15 8.76
#